data_AF-A0A975B4K6-F1
#
_entry.id   AF-A0A975B4K6-F1
#
_cell.length_a   1.000
_cell.length_b   1.000
_cell.length_c   1.000
_cell.angle_alpha   90.00
_cell.angle_beta   90.00
_cell.angle_gamma   90.00
#
_symmetry.space_group_name_H-M   'P 1'
#
loop_
_entity.id
_entity.type
_entity.pdbx_description
1 polymer ?
#
loop_
_entity_poly.entity_id
_entity_poly.type
_entity_poly.pdbx_seq_one_letter_code
_entity_poly.pdbx_strand_id
1 'polypeptide(L)'
;MSIDPQKITILLVEDAAVMRNIEKRTLNSLGFKTIIEAEDGAIAIKILQETEGIDIVISDWNMPNTDGFQLLEWIRTSNKYSDLPFIMATGHGDKKQQQKAVEAGTNSFIIKPFDNKDLQNKIDEAFGIKKKEKTIQADQSLSQESDSGKVKLRIAHIQITDHLVLGVLKHMIEKGDVVPRHFELETKCLPGWNSVADALEKGRVDAACVLAPIAMDLYSFGIPIKMILLAHKNGSIFVRNRRGDYQEPFQDYFRNKSFLIPHKLSIHHMLAHMFFEKIGLKSGMNRDSNADINFEVVTPVKMPEFLTENVDACGFMVAEPFGTKVIDSSLADLQFLSGEIWPQHPCCVVAMRDEFIDPHTDAVYELTEMLVKAGKFIEEKPELAAEIAVNFLDPDKNLGLKVPMLKNVLTEEQGIKAGDLYPLIEDFEIMQDYMVNKMGISSTINLEKFIDTRFARAAYKDRVIKHQPSSLYSADDLITNILQRGIPKTSGSPKSISANNKAGRTSIDPQNITILLVEDAAVMRNIEKKTLNSLGFKTIIEAEDGTIAIKTLQETEGIDIVISDWNMPNTDGFKLLKWIRTSDNYSELPFIMATGQGDKKQQQKAVEAGVNSFIAKPFDSIELKNKIDEAFGIKKIEKKISEEQKGPKLSASGKVKLRIAHIQITDHLVLGVLKHLIAKGDMAPQHFVLETKCLPGWNPVADALEKGRVDAACVLAPIAMDLYSFDVPIKMILLAHKNGSIFVRNRRGDYREPFQDYFRNKSFLIPHKLSIHHMLAHMFFDRIGLRAGMDGDFHADINFEVVTPVKMPQFLKENVEACGFMVAEPIGTKAIASNLADLQFLSGELWAEHPCCVVAMRDDFIGPHMDAVYELTEMLVKSGKFIEEKPELAAEIAVDFLDPDKRLGLKVPLLKNVLKEKQGIKAGDLYPLIEDFEIMQDYMVNKMGVSSMINLEKFIDTRFAKAAYKDRIMSHKPSNLHVTTDVITNILHRGFNEDTVSSKAMLNKEGKYLTFKLGDQEYGIDILKIKEIIGMMPIRSIPCSANFIKGVINLRDNVIPVIDLRLKFGMEEIAYTDRTCIIVLELDNNGNSVHLGIAVDTVLEVLSIKASEIENTPYFGSNIDTRLILAIAKMDKGIKILLDIDEVFEWDTREETEIDQLLL
;
A
#
# COMPACT_ATOMS: atom_id res chain seq x y z
N MET A 1 1.12 17.12 55.76
CA MET A 1 -0.29 17.52 55.88
C MET A 1 -1.10 16.55 55.04
N SER A 2 -2.21 16.02 55.53
CA SER A 2 -3.14 15.24 54.70
C SER A 2 -4.26 16.16 54.24
N ILE A 3 -4.72 16.01 53.01
CA ILE A 3 -5.93 16.68 52.50
C ILE A 3 -7.11 16.19 53.35
N ASP A 4 -8.03 17.10 53.72
CA ASP A 4 -9.34 16.73 54.28
C ASP A 4 -10.32 16.58 53.11
N PRO A 5 -10.65 15.35 52.67
CA PRO A 5 -11.47 15.14 51.48
C PRO A 5 -12.86 15.76 51.56
N GLN A 6 -13.36 16.03 52.79
CA GLN A 6 -14.69 16.62 52.98
C GLN A 6 -14.75 18.11 52.66
N LYS A 7 -13.60 18.78 52.49
CA LYS A 7 -13.51 20.23 52.22
C LYS A 7 -13.03 20.56 50.81
N ILE A 8 -12.74 19.55 49.99
CA ILE A 8 -12.26 19.71 48.62
C ILE A 8 -13.42 19.51 47.65
N THR A 9 -13.58 20.48 46.76
CA THR A 9 -14.51 20.42 45.63
C THR A 9 -13.75 20.01 44.37
N ILE A 10 -14.16 18.88 43.78
CA ILE A 10 -13.56 18.32 42.58
C ILE A 10 -14.45 18.62 41.39
N LEU A 11 -13.91 19.19 40.32
CA LEU A 11 -14.55 19.20 39.00
C LEU A 11 -14.06 17.98 38.21
N LEU A 12 -14.94 17.00 38.00
CA LEU A 12 -14.71 15.79 37.22
C LEU A 12 -15.24 15.98 35.80
N VAL A 13 -14.35 15.98 34.81
CA VAL A 13 -14.68 16.20 33.40
C VAL A 13 -14.42 14.90 32.63
N GLU A 14 -15.49 14.27 32.15
CA GLU A 14 -15.45 12.94 31.54
C GLU A 14 -16.69 12.78 30.68
N ASP A 15 -16.55 12.42 29.40
CA ASP A 15 -17.66 12.35 28.43
C ASP A 15 -18.45 11.04 28.57
N ALA A 16 -17.79 9.95 28.94
CA ALA A 16 -18.45 8.67 29.17
C ALA A 16 -19.11 8.64 30.55
N ALA A 17 -20.44 8.78 30.59
CA ALA A 17 -21.23 8.77 31.83
C ALA A 17 -20.96 7.56 32.77
N VAL A 18 -20.58 6.40 32.23
CA VAL A 18 -20.21 5.22 33.04
C VAL A 18 -18.86 5.40 33.72
N MET A 19 -17.84 5.85 32.98
CA MET A 19 -16.53 6.14 33.55
C MET A 19 -16.64 7.27 34.57
N ARG A 20 -17.42 8.31 34.28
CA ARG A 20 -17.70 9.41 35.20
C ARG A 20 -18.30 8.91 36.51
N ASN A 21 -19.24 7.96 36.44
CA ASN A 21 -19.83 7.34 37.62
C ASN A 21 -18.84 6.44 38.38
N ILE A 22 -17.98 5.70 37.70
CA ILE A 22 -16.94 4.87 38.33
C ILE A 22 -15.94 5.77 39.06
N GLU A 23 -15.41 6.79 38.40
CA GLU A 23 -14.46 7.75 38.96
C GLU A 23 -15.08 8.53 40.12
N LYS A 24 -16.35 8.93 40.00
CA LYS A 24 -17.12 9.53 41.08
C LYS A 24 -17.28 8.58 42.27
N ARG A 25 -17.55 7.29 42.06
CA ARG A 25 -17.62 6.29 43.15
C ARG A 25 -16.26 6.11 43.82
N THR A 26 -15.19 6.05 43.04
CA THR A 26 -13.80 5.99 43.52
C THR A 26 -13.49 7.20 44.41
N LEU A 27 -13.79 8.42 43.95
CA LEU A 27 -13.62 9.67 44.70
C LEU A 27 -14.48 9.70 45.98
N ASN A 28 -15.74 9.26 45.92
CA ASN A 28 -16.59 9.13 47.10
C ASN A 28 -16.01 8.13 48.11
N SER A 29 -15.45 7.00 47.65
CA SER A 29 -14.80 5.99 48.50
C SER A 29 -13.53 6.51 49.17
N LEU A 30 -12.86 7.50 48.58
CA LEU A 30 -11.75 8.26 49.16
C LEU A 30 -12.20 9.36 50.13
N GLY A 31 -13.51 9.58 50.26
CA GLY A 31 -14.11 10.53 51.21
C GLY A 31 -14.44 11.92 50.63
N PHE A 32 -14.22 12.15 49.33
CA PHE A 32 -14.60 13.40 48.67
C PHE A 32 -16.10 13.47 48.49
N LYS A 33 -16.76 14.50 49.04
CA LYS A 33 -18.23 14.64 49.03
C LYS A 33 -18.75 15.61 47.98
N THR A 34 -17.95 16.60 47.59
CA THR A 34 -18.36 17.66 46.67
C THR A 34 -17.70 17.42 45.32
N ILE A 35 -18.41 16.72 44.42
CA ILE A 35 -17.94 16.40 43.07
C ILE A 35 -18.92 17.04 42.09
N ILE A 36 -18.42 17.98 41.29
CA ILE A 36 -19.14 18.64 40.20
C ILE A 36 -18.76 17.93 38.91
N GLU A 37 -19.74 17.63 38.06
CA GLU A 37 -19.54 16.84 36.85
C GLU A 37 -19.66 17.73 35.60
N ALA A 38 -18.82 17.45 34.61
CA ALA A 38 -18.90 18.03 33.27
C ALA A 38 -18.70 16.92 32.23
N GLU A 39 -19.39 17.03 31.09
CA GLU A 39 -19.33 16.02 30.03
C GLU A 39 -18.29 16.34 28.95
N ASP A 40 -17.79 17.57 28.91
CA ASP A 40 -16.70 17.99 28.04
C ASP A 40 -16.00 19.25 28.59
N GLY A 41 -14.91 19.67 27.94
CA GLY A 41 -14.18 20.87 28.33
C GLY A 41 -14.97 22.17 28.19
N ALA A 42 -15.93 22.25 27.27
CA ALA A 42 -16.73 23.46 27.05
C ALA A 42 -17.70 23.70 28.21
N ILE A 43 -18.35 22.63 28.68
CA ILE A 43 -19.18 22.63 29.88
C ILE A 43 -18.32 22.90 31.12
N ALA A 44 -17.14 22.31 31.22
CA ALA A 44 -16.21 22.54 32.33
C ALA A 44 -15.80 24.03 32.43
N ILE A 45 -15.51 24.69 31.31
CA ILE A 45 -15.20 26.13 31.26
C ILE A 45 -16.39 26.95 31.80
N LYS A 46 -17.61 26.63 31.36
CA LYS A 46 -18.82 27.32 31.83
C LYS A 46 -19.02 27.14 33.34
N ILE A 47 -18.82 25.92 33.85
CA ILE A 47 -18.89 25.62 35.29
C ILE A 47 -17.84 26.40 36.08
N LEU A 48 -16.60 26.47 35.59
CA LEU A 48 -15.52 27.24 36.25
C LEU A 48 -15.85 28.75 36.30
N GLN A 49 -16.53 29.29 35.28
CA GLN A 49 -16.94 30.70 35.24
C GLN A 49 -18.13 31.00 36.16
N GLU A 50 -19.08 30.06 36.29
CA GLU A 50 -20.33 30.25 37.04
C GLU A 50 -20.24 29.78 38.51
N THR A 51 -19.27 28.93 38.84
CA THR A 51 -19.13 28.32 40.18
C THR A 51 -17.80 28.71 40.82
N GLU A 52 -17.86 29.29 42.02
CA GLU A 52 -16.66 29.56 42.83
C GLU A 52 -16.34 28.38 43.76
N GLY A 53 -15.06 28.20 44.11
CA GLY A 53 -14.63 27.22 45.10
C GLY A 53 -14.35 25.80 44.57
N ILE A 54 -14.00 25.66 43.28
CA ILE A 54 -13.42 24.42 42.74
C ILE A 54 -11.94 24.38 43.12
N ASP A 55 -11.51 23.30 43.78
CA ASP A 55 -10.17 23.15 44.33
C ASP A 55 -9.24 22.32 43.44
N ILE A 56 -9.79 21.46 42.58
CA ILE A 56 -9.04 20.61 41.64
C ILE A 56 -9.92 20.19 40.46
N VAL A 57 -9.30 20.10 39.28
CA VAL A 57 -9.92 19.53 38.06
C VAL A 57 -9.29 18.18 37.77
N ILE A 58 -10.12 17.17 37.52
CA ILE A 58 -9.71 15.86 37.01
C ILE A 58 -10.44 15.69 35.68
N SER A 59 -9.69 15.62 34.58
CA SER A 59 -10.26 15.63 33.23
C SER A 59 -9.79 14.44 32.42
N ASP A 60 -10.67 13.81 31.65
CA ASP A 60 -10.24 12.98 30.52
C ASP A 60 -9.48 13.84 29.51
N TRP A 61 -8.54 13.22 28.80
CA TRP A 61 -7.87 13.79 27.64
C TRP A 61 -8.83 13.86 26.45
N ASN A 62 -9.45 12.75 26.07
CA ASN A 62 -10.23 12.66 24.84
C ASN A 62 -11.70 12.92 25.17
N MET A 63 -12.24 14.06 24.76
CA MET A 63 -13.64 14.42 24.94
C MET A 63 -14.13 15.15 23.68
N PRO A 64 -15.43 15.05 23.33
CA PRO A 64 -16.00 15.80 22.22
C PRO A 64 -15.98 17.31 22.48
N ASN A 65 -16.07 18.10 21.40
CA ASN A 65 -16.06 19.58 21.43
C ASN A 65 -14.73 20.19 21.90
N THR A 66 -14.51 20.26 23.22
CA THR A 66 -13.28 20.78 23.83
C THR A 66 -12.64 19.67 24.63
N ASP A 67 -11.47 19.23 24.19
CA ASP A 67 -10.76 18.13 24.81
C ASP A 67 -10.03 18.55 26.10
N GLY A 68 -9.48 17.59 26.85
CA GLY A 68 -8.83 17.86 28.14
C GLY A 68 -7.59 18.73 28.01
N PHE A 69 -6.87 18.63 26.89
CA PHE A 69 -5.67 19.43 26.62
C PHE A 69 -6.03 20.89 26.36
N GLN A 70 -7.05 21.14 25.53
CA GLN A 70 -7.60 22.47 25.27
C GLN A 70 -8.18 23.10 26.55
N LEU A 71 -8.83 22.30 27.40
CA LEU A 71 -9.28 22.74 28.72
C LEU A 71 -8.09 23.16 29.62
N LEU A 72 -7.01 22.37 29.65
CA LEU A 72 -5.80 22.68 30.40
C LEU A 72 -5.14 23.98 29.89
N GLU A 73 -4.98 24.15 28.57
CA GLU A 73 -4.43 25.38 27.98
C GLU A 73 -5.28 26.60 28.36
N TRP A 74 -6.61 26.47 28.32
CA TRP A 74 -7.51 27.54 28.72
C TRP A 74 -7.38 27.89 30.21
N ILE A 75 -7.30 26.89 31.10
CA ILE A 75 -7.11 27.10 32.54
C ILE A 75 -5.78 27.82 32.81
N ARG A 76 -4.71 27.41 32.13
CA ARG A 76 -3.35 27.93 32.34
C ARG A 76 -3.13 29.33 31.76
N THR A 77 -3.86 29.68 30.70
CA THR A 77 -3.86 31.03 30.12
C THR A 77 -4.83 32.00 30.81
N SER A 78 -5.68 31.51 31.72
CA SER A 78 -6.61 32.34 32.49
C SER A 78 -5.93 33.01 33.69
N ASN A 79 -6.10 34.32 33.82
CA ASN A 79 -5.65 35.10 34.98
C ASN A 79 -6.27 34.65 36.32
N LYS A 80 -7.42 33.96 36.30
CA LYS A 80 -8.14 33.52 37.51
C LYS A 80 -7.82 32.08 37.90
N TYR A 81 -7.51 31.20 36.94
CA TYR A 81 -7.40 29.75 37.16
C TYR A 81 -6.01 29.17 36.89
N SER A 82 -5.01 30.01 36.57
CA SER A 82 -3.68 29.54 36.17
C SER A 82 -3.06 28.55 37.16
N ASP A 83 -3.30 28.72 38.46
CA ASP A 83 -2.75 27.89 39.53
C ASP A 83 -3.68 26.75 39.99
N LEU A 84 -4.86 26.59 39.37
CA LEU A 84 -5.82 25.56 39.75
C LEU A 84 -5.22 24.16 39.53
N PRO A 85 -5.13 23.30 40.56
CA PRO A 85 -4.65 21.94 40.41
C PRO A 85 -5.40 21.18 39.33
N PHE A 86 -4.65 20.56 38.42
CA PHE A 86 -5.19 19.83 37.28
C PHE A 86 -4.53 18.45 37.19
N ILE A 87 -5.36 17.40 37.17
CA ILE A 87 -4.95 16.03 36.91
C ILE A 87 -5.51 15.61 35.57
N MET A 88 -4.60 15.28 34.66
CA MET A 88 -4.97 14.70 33.36
C MET A 88 -5.15 13.19 33.50
N ALA A 89 -6.36 12.70 33.26
CA ALA A 89 -6.66 11.28 33.18
C ALA A 89 -6.66 10.84 31.71
N THR A 90 -5.97 9.76 31.36
CA THR A 90 -5.91 9.29 29.97
C THR A 90 -5.94 7.77 29.89
N GLY A 91 -6.65 7.23 28.89
CA GLY A 91 -6.65 5.81 28.54
C GLY A 91 -5.39 5.36 27.77
N HIS A 92 -4.48 6.28 27.43
CA HIS A 92 -3.28 6.00 26.63
C HIS A 92 -1.98 6.31 27.38
N GLY A 93 -1.00 5.41 27.25
CA GLY A 93 0.38 5.62 27.69
C GLY A 93 1.24 6.36 26.66
N ASP A 94 0.65 7.19 25.79
CA ASP A 94 1.41 7.91 24.76
C ASP A 94 2.33 8.94 25.44
N LYS A 95 3.64 8.63 25.47
CA LYS A 95 4.67 9.48 26.06
C LYS A 95 4.71 10.87 25.40
N LYS A 96 4.31 11.01 24.13
CA LYS A 96 4.24 12.33 23.46
C LYS A 96 3.08 13.18 23.98
N GLN A 97 1.92 12.57 24.24
CA GLN A 97 0.78 13.27 24.84
C GLN A 97 1.06 13.65 26.31
N GLN A 98 1.64 12.73 27.09
CA GLN A 98 2.04 13.02 28.47
C GLN A 98 3.05 14.18 28.52
N GLN A 99 4.05 14.17 27.64
CA GLN A 99 5.02 15.26 27.56
C GLN A 99 4.35 16.59 27.20
N LYS A 100 3.41 16.60 26.24
CA LYS A 100 2.64 17.80 25.89
C LYS A 100 1.84 18.37 27.07
N ALA A 101 1.14 17.52 27.85
CA ALA A 101 0.39 18.00 29.01
C ALA A 101 1.29 18.50 30.15
N VAL A 102 2.48 17.90 30.33
CA VAL A 102 3.48 18.40 31.28
C VAL A 102 4.00 19.77 30.83
N GLU A 103 4.32 19.94 29.55
CA GLU A 103 4.74 21.22 28.97
C GLU A 103 3.64 22.30 29.09
N ALA A 104 2.37 21.90 28.97
CA ALA A 104 1.22 22.77 29.21
C ALA A 104 0.91 23.05 30.70
N GLY A 105 1.63 22.41 31.64
CA GLY A 105 1.53 22.71 33.07
C GLY A 105 0.50 21.87 33.85
N THR A 106 0.20 20.64 33.45
CA THR A 106 -0.57 19.71 34.30
C THR A 106 0.15 19.46 35.63
N ASN A 107 -0.56 19.37 36.75
CA ASN A 107 0.06 19.13 38.05
C ASN A 107 0.39 17.65 38.26
N SER A 108 -0.46 16.77 37.72
CA SER A 108 -0.18 15.34 37.66
C SER A 108 -0.95 14.69 36.52
N PHE A 109 -0.69 13.41 36.32
CA PHE A 109 -1.35 12.58 35.32
C PHE A 109 -1.67 11.21 35.90
N ILE A 110 -2.77 10.63 35.45
CA ILE A 110 -3.23 9.31 35.86
C ILE A 110 -3.67 8.48 34.64
N ILE A 111 -3.25 7.21 34.60
CA ILE A 111 -3.62 6.29 33.51
C ILE A 111 -4.90 5.56 33.90
N LYS A 112 -5.89 5.56 33.01
CA LYS A 112 -7.11 4.77 33.16
C LYS A 112 -6.86 3.32 32.74
N PRO A 113 -7.40 2.32 33.47
CA PRO A 113 -8.06 2.43 34.77
C PRO A 113 -7.04 2.56 35.92
N PHE A 114 -7.41 3.31 36.96
CA PHE A 114 -6.61 3.54 38.18
C PHE A 114 -7.34 3.06 39.44
N ASP A 115 -6.59 2.75 40.49
CA ASP A 115 -7.16 2.36 41.79
C ASP A 115 -7.24 3.54 42.78
N ASN A 116 -7.89 3.31 43.92
CA ASN A 116 -8.05 4.30 44.98
C ASN A 116 -6.70 4.87 45.46
N LYS A 117 -5.66 4.05 45.52
CA LYS A 117 -4.35 4.44 46.06
C LYS A 117 -3.60 5.31 45.06
N ASP A 118 -3.65 4.95 43.77
CA ASP A 118 -3.04 5.72 42.69
C ASP A 118 -3.72 7.09 42.56
N LEU A 119 -5.05 7.13 42.56
CA LEU A 119 -5.79 8.37 42.51
C LEU A 119 -5.51 9.26 43.73
N GLN A 120 -5.50 8.70 44.94
CA GLN A 120 -5.15 9.45 46.15
C GLN A 120 -3.73 10.02 46.08
N ASN A 121 -2.75 9.23 45.61
CA ASN A 121 -1.37 9.71 45.47
C ASN A 121 -1.28 10.87 44.48
N LYS A 122 -2.03 10.79 43.38
CA LYS A 122 -2.04 11.81 42.33
C LYS A 122 -2.74 13.10 42.78
N ILE A 123 -3.77 12.99 43.59
CA ILE A 123 -4.40 14.12 44.26
C ILE A 123 -3.42 14.75 45.27
N ASP A 124 -2.76 13.95 46.11
CA ASP A 124 -1.74 14.46 47.05
C ASP A 124 -0.61 15.22 46.31
N GLU A 125 -0.14 14.66 45.17
CA GLU A 125 0.87 15.26 44.30
C GLU A 125 0.39 16.59 43.71
N ALA A 126 -0.85 16.64 43.20
CA ALA A 126 -1.42 17.84 42.59
C ALA A 126 -1.54 19.02 43.58
N PHE A 127 -1.78 18.73 44.87
CA PHE A 127 -1.78 19.72 45.95
C PHE A 127 -0.38 20.00 46.54
N GLY A 128 0.69 19.45 45.95
CA GLY A 128 2.07 19.68 46.39
C GLY A 128 2.41 19.02 47.74
N ILE A 129 1.63 18.02 48.17
CA ILE A 129 1.85 17.32 49.44
C ILE A 129 2.93 16.27 49.21
N LYS A 130 4.17 16.63 49.56
CA LYS A 130 5.26 15.66 49.64
C LYS A 130 4.97 14.67 50.76
N LYS A 131 4.73 13.39 50.42
CA LYS A 131 4.88 12.32 51.40
C LYS A 131 6.31 12.40 51.93
N LYS A 132 6.47 12.25 53.26
CA LYS A 132 7.72 11.68 53.78
C LYS A 132 7.81 10.31 53.14
N GLU A 133 8.42 10.22 51.97
CA GLU A 133 9.19 9.05 51.66
C GLU A 133 10.06 8.86 52.89
N LYS A 134 9.86 7.73 53.58
CA LYS A 134 11.03 7.13 54.20
C LYS A 134 12.01 7.07 53.05
N THR A 135 12.98 7.96 53.08
CA THR A 135 14.28 7.73 52.51
C THR A 135 14.73 6.42 53.14
N ILE A 136 14.24 5.31 52.60
CA ILE A 136 15.12 4.21 52.28
C ILE A 136 16.07 4.93 51.33
N GLN A 137 17.17 5.43 51.91
CA GLN A 137 18.37 5.75 51.16
C GLN A 137 18.46 4.66 50.12
N ALA A 138 18.71 5.03 48.87
CA ALA A 138 19.19 4.10 47.89
C ALA A 138 20.21 3.23 48.61
N ASP A 139 19.79 2.01 48.97
CA ASP A 139 20.69 1.02 49.46
C ASP A 139 21.42 0.70 48.17
N GLN A 140 22.52 1.41 47.98
CA GLN A 140 23.61 1.00 47.13
C GLN A 140 24.17 -0.27 47.77
N SER A 141 23.35 -1.32 47.80
CA SER A 141 23.73 -2.64 48.16
C SER A 141 22.64 -3.63 47.67
N LEU A 142 23.10 -4.52 46.79
CA LEU A 142 22.84 -5.96 46.83
C LEU A 142 21.63 -6.55 46.08
N SER A 143 21.97 -7.33 45.04
CA SER A 143 21.69 -8.77 45.08
C SER A 143 22.17 -9.30 46.44
N GLN A 144 21.29 -9.30 47.45
CA GLN A 144 21.63 -9.84 48.75
C GLN A 144 21.75 -11.34 48.58
N GLU A 145 22.99 -11.84 48.54
CA GLU A 145 23.26 -13.19 49.00
C GLU A 145 22.58 -13.32 50.36
N SER A 146 21.63 -14.24 50.43
CA SER A 146 21.04 -14.68 51.69
C SER A 146 22.14 -15.17 52.64
N ASP A 147 21.86 -15.27 53.93
CA ASP A 147 22.76 -15.92 54.91
C ASP A 147 23.14 -17.37 54.51
N SER A 148 22.45 -17.94 53.50
CA SER A 148 22.69 -19.25 52.91
C SER A 148 23.61 -19.26 51.67
N GLY A 149 24.09 -18.10 51.19
CA GLY A 149 24.94 -17.94 49.99
C GLY A 149 24.18 -17.97 48.66
N LYS A 150 22.84 -17.92 48.68
CA LYS A 150 21.97 -17.95 47.48
C LYS A 150 21.45 -16.55 47.14
N VAL A 151 21.24 -16.25 45.85
CA VAL A 151 20.62 -14.99 45.42
C VAL A 151 19.11 -15.00 45.64
N LYS A 152 18.54 -13.92 46.18
CA LYS A 152 17.07 -13.77 46.24
C LYS A 152 16.50 -13.45 44.87
N LEU A 153 15.52 -14.22 44.41
CA LEU A 153 14.86 -14.07 43.12
C LEU A 153 13.37 -13.77 43.31
N ARG A 154 12.96 -12.54 42.98
CA ARG A 154 11.58 -12.06 43.11
C ARG A 154 10.86 -12.16 41.77
N ILE A 155 9.82 -12.97 41.70
CA ILE A 155 9.02 -13.17 40.47
C ILE A 155 7.59 -12.64 40.67
N ALA A 156 7.18 -11.66 39.87
CA ALA A 156 5.81 -11.17 39.84
C ALA A 156 4.86 -12.11 39.09
N HIS A 157 3.62 -12.24 39.56
CA HIS A 157 2.54 -12.96 38.89
C HIS A 157 1.17 -12.38 39.25
N ILE A 158 0.12 -12.78 38.52
CA ILE A 158 -1.29 -12.57 38.90
C ILE A 158 -2.02 -13.91 39.14
N GLN A 159 -3.29 -13.85 39.56
CA GLN A 159 -4.12 -14.99 39.97
C GLN A 159 -4.78 -15.70 38.77
N ILE A 160 -3.98 -16.27 37.87
CA ILE A 160 -4.44 -17.07 36.71
C ILE A 160 -3.69 -18.40 36.60
N THR A 161 -4.32 -19.40 35.98
CA THR A 161 -3.71 -20.74 35.78
C THR A 161 -2.47 -20.70 34.89
N ASP A 162 -2.36 -19.71 34.01
CA ASP A 162 -1.21 -19.48 33.13
C ASP A 162 0.12 -19.32 33.89
N HIS A 163 0.05 -18.95 35.17
CA HIS A 163 1.20 -18.77 36.06
C HIS A 163 1.40 -19.95 37.02
N LEU A 164 0.64 -21.03 36.87
CA LEU A 164 0.66 -22.17 37.79
C LEU A 164 2.01 -22.89 37.82
N VAL A 165 2.81 -22.82 36.75
CA VAL A 165 4.19 -23.34 36.75
C VAL A 165 5.03 -22.75 37.89
N LEU A 166 4.81 -21.47 38.24
CA LEU A 166 5.47 -20.81 39.36
C LEU A 166 4.92 -21.30 40.71
N GLY A 167 3.60 -21.53 40.80
CA GLY A 167 2.95 -22.06 42.00
C GLY A 167 3.35 -23.50 42.33
N VAL A 168 3.44 -24.35 41.31
CA VAL A 168 3.92 -25.73 41.43
C VAL A 168 5.40 -25.74 41.79
N LEU A 169 6.23 -24.91 41.16
CA LEU A 169 7.64 -24.78 41.55
C LEU A 169 7.78 -24.39 43.03
N LYS A 170 7.06 -23.36 43.47
CA LYS A 170 7.04 -22.92 44.87
C LYS A 170 6.64 -24.06 45.81
N HIS A 171 5.57 -24.79 45.46
CA HIS A 171 5.13 -25.94 46.25
C HIS A 171 6.19 -27.05 46.34
N MET A 172 6.83 -27.40 45.22
CA MET A 172 7.89 -28.41 45.18
C MET A 172 9.10 -28.00 46.03
N ILE A 173 9.43 -26.70 46.06
CA ILE A 173 10.48 -26.15 46.93
C ILE A 173 10.09 -26.26 48.40
N GLU A 174 8.86 -25.84 48.76
CA GLU A 174 8.35 -25.88 50.13
C GLU A 174 8.20 -27.31 50.68
N LYS A 175 7.91 -28.29 49.81
CA LYS A 175 7.87 -29.71 50.16
C LYS A 175 9.25 -30.38 50.21
N GLY A 176 10.28 -29.73 49.68
CA GLY A 176 11.62 -30.29 49.54
C GLY A 176 11.78 -31.30 48.40
N ASP A 177 10.80 -31.38 47.49
CA ASP A 177 10.88 -32.23 46.28
C ASP A 177 11.98 -31.74 45.33
N VAL A 178 12.23 -30.43 45.34
CA VAL A 178 13.34 -29.78 44.65
C VAL A 178 13.97 -28.74 45.57
N VAL A 179 15.29 -28.62 45.56
CA VAL A 179 16.01 -27.67 46.41
C VAL A 179 16.91 -26.82 45.52
N PRO A 180 16.56 -25.54 45.27
CA PRO A 180 17.41 -24.66 44.48
C PRO A 180 18.75 -24.46 45.18
N ARG A 181 19.84 -24.52 44.42
CA ARG A 181 21.21 -24.36 44.91
C ARG A 181 21.69 -22.92 44.82
N HIS A 182 21.23 -22.17 43.82
CA HIS A 182 21.76 -20.84 43.53
C HIS A 182 20.81 -19.71 43.92
N PHE A 183 19.51 -19.97 44.10
CA PHE A 183 18.55 -18.93 44.44
C PHE A 183 17.56 -19.27 45.57
N GLU A 184 16.97 -18.23 46.15
CA GLU A 184 15.80 -18.30 47.03
C GLU A 184 14.60 -17.67 46.29
N LEU A 185 13.51 -18.42 46.14
CA LEU A 185 12.35 -17.98 45.37
C LEU A 185 11.39 -17.14 46.23
N GLU A 186 11.10 -15.92 45.79
CA GLU A 186 10.03 -15.09 46.34
C GLU A 186 9.00 -14.78 45.23
N THR A 187 7.73 -15.13 45.47
CA THR A 187 6.64 -14.86 44.52
C THR A 187 5.83 -13.64 44.95
N LYS A 188 5.59 -12.69 44.05
CA LYS A 188 4.81 -11.48 44.32
C LYS A 188 3.53 -11.45 43.49
N CYS A 189 2.39 -11.70 44.15
CA CYS A 189 1.09 -11.60 43.51
C CYS A 189 0.68 -10.13 43.37
N LEU A 190 0.35 -9.69 42.15
CA LEU A 190 -0.03 -8.32 41.81
C LEU A 190 -1.47 -8.27 41.26
N PRO A 191 -2.17 -7.13 41.36
CA PRO A 191 -3.61 -7.05 41.07
C PRO A 191 -3.95 -7.06 39.57
N GLY A 192 -2.98 -6.87 38.67
CA GLY A 192 -3.23 -6.83 37.23
C GLY A 192 -1.97 -6.59 36.40
N TRP A 193 -2.13 -6.60 35.07
CA TRP A 193 -1.02 -6.56 34.11
C TRP A 193 -0.20 -5.27 34.18
N ASN A 194 -0.84 -4.11 34.35
CA ASN A 194 -0.13 -2.82 34.47
C ASN A 194 0.79 -2.80 35.71
N SER A 195 0.34 -3.37 36.83
CA SER A 195 1.17 -3.46 38.04
C SER A 195 2.36 -4.41 37.87
N VAL A 196 2.19 -5.50 37.10
CA VAL A 196 3.28 -6.43 36.76
C VAL A 196 4.31 -5.74 35.87
N ALA A 197 3.87 -5.05 34.82
CA ALA A 197 4.72 -4.28 33.93
C ALA A 197 5.50 -3.20 34.69
N ASP A 198 4.81 -2.41 35.52
CA ASP A 198 5.43 -1.36 36.36
C ASP A 198 6.45 -1.92 37.34
N ALA A 199 6.17 -3.08 37.96
CA ALA A 199 7.10 -3.73 38.87
C ALA A 199 8.38 -4.21 38.17
N LEU A 200 8.26 -4.76 36.96
CA LEU A 200 9.38 -5.23 36.14
C LEU A 200 10.20 -4.05 35.61
N GLU A 201 9.54 -3.00 35.10
CA GLU A 201 10.17 -1.78 34.59
C GLU A 201 10.98 -1.06 35.68
N LYS A 202 10.40 -0.91 36.88
CA LYS A 202 11.02 -0.18 38.00
C LYS A 202 11.99 -1.02 38.84
N GLY A 203 12.29 -2.26 38.43
CA GLY A 203 13.20 -3.13 39.17
C GLY A 203 12.72 -3.54 40.56
N ARG A 204 11.40 -3.51 40.79
CA ARG A 204 10.80 -3.96 42.07
C ARG A 204 10.72 -5.49 42.17
N VAL A 205 10.86 -6.17 41.04
CA VAL A 205 11.00 -7.62 40.89
C VAL A 205 12.09 -7.89 39.87
N ASP A 206 12.67 -9.08 39.95
CA ASP A 206 13.78 -9.50 39.09
C ASP A 206 13.26 -10.16 37.80
N ALA A 207 12.13 -10.87 37.91
CA ALA A 207 11.41 -11.48 36.81
C ALA A 207 9.88 -11.32 36.97
N ALA A 208 9.14 -11.60 35.90
CA ALA A 208 7.69 -11.64 35.92
C ALA A 208 7.13 -12.70 34.97
N CYS A 209 6.07 -13.38 35.40
CA CYS A 209 5.14 -14.02 34.48
C CYS A 209 4.20 -12.93 33.93
N VAL A 210 4.31 -12.64 32.64
CA VAL A 210 3.66 -11.50 32.00
C VAL A 210 3.18 -11.86 30.58
N LEU A 211 2.15 -11.20 30.07
CA LEU A 211 1.71 -11.34 28.69
C LEU A 211 2.86 -11.07 27.71
N ALA A 212 3.06 -11.95 26.73
CA ALA A 212 4.08 -11.80 25.68
C ALA A 212 4.05 -10.40 25.03
N PRO A 213 2.90 -9.88 24.55
CA PRO A 213 2.85 -8.54 23.96
C PRO A 213 3.30 -7.41 24.89
N ILE A 214 3.04 -7.50 26.20
CA ILE A 214 3.49 -6.49 27.16
C ILE A 214 5.00 -6.54 27.34
N ALA A 215 5.58 -7.73 27.45
CA ALA A 215 7.04 -7.86 27.57
C ALA A 215 7.75 -7.38 26.30
N MET A 216 7.18 -7.66 25.11
CA MET A 216 7.68 -7.16 23.84
C MET A 216 7.60 -5.63 23.75
N ASP A 217 6.50 -5.03 24.21
CA ASP A 217 6.30 -3.59 24.23
C ASP A 217 7.30 -2.90 25.18
N LEU A 218 7.48 -3.41 26.41
CA LEU A 218 8.50 -2.94 27.35
C LEU A 218 9.91 -3.00 26.74
N TYR A 219 10.25 -4.10 26.06
CA TYR A 219 11.53 -4.24 25.37
C TYR A 219 11.69 -3.24 24.22
N SER A 220 10.62 -2.97 23.45
CA SER A 220 10.62 -1.98 22.36
C SER A 220 10.95 -0.56 22.87
N PHE A 221 10.56 -0.25 24.10
CA PHE A 221 10.87 1.02 24.77
C PHE A 221 12.25 1.07 25.42
N GLY A 222 13.08 0.04 25.22
CA GLY A 222 14.45 -0.02 25.72
C GLY A 222 14.58 -0.43 27.18
N ILE A 223 13.54 -1.02 27.78
CA ILE A 223 13.66 -1.62 29.12
C ILE A 223 14.55 -2.87 28.99
N PRO A 224 15.64 -2.99 29.78
CA PRO A 224 16.62 -4.07 29.64
C PRO A 224 16.09 -5.37 30.25
N ILE A 225 15.24 -6.06 29.50
CA ILE A 225 14.67 -7.37 29.83
C ILE A 225 14.87 -8.36 28.68
N LYS A 226 14.98 -9.65 29.03
CA LYS A 226 14.86 -10.78 28.08
C LYS A 226 13.71 -11.69 28.47
N MET A 227 13.14 -12.35 27.47
CA MET A 227 12.32 -13.52 27.66
C MET A 227 13.21 -14.77 27.74
N ILE A 228 13.06 -15.59 28.79
CA ILE A 228 13.89 -16.80 29.00
C ILE A 228 13.13 -18.12 28.77
N LEU A 229 11.80 -18.12 28.92
CA LEU A 229 10.94 -19.30 28.80
C LEU A 229 9.47 -18.88 28.58
N LEU A 230 8.64 -19.74 27.98
CA LEU A 230 7.18 -19.60 28.07
C LEU A 230 6.70 -19.95 29.50
N ALA A 231 5.63 -19.31 29.96
CA ALA A 231 4.97 -19.74 31.20
C ALA A 231 3.97 -20.88 30.93
N HIS A 232 3.34 -20.88 29.75
CA HIS A 232 2.40 -21.89 29.27
C HIS A 232 2.13 -21.70 27.76
N LYS A 233 1.37 -22.61 27.16
CA LYS A 233 0.70 -22.48 25.86
C LYS A 233 -0.82 -22.67 26.05
N ASN A 234 -1.65 -22.14 25.13
CA ASN A 234 -3.12 -22.14 25.25
C ASN A 234 -3.62 -21.54 26.59
N GLY A 235 -4.83 -21.87 27.05
CA GLY A 235 -5.31 -21.55 28.40
C GLY A 235 -6.28 -20.36 28.50
N SER A 236 -6.64 -19.75 27.37
CA SER A 236 -7.65 -18.70 27.33
C SER A 236 -9.02 -19.25 26.91
N ILE A 237 -10.08 -18.66 27.44
CA ILE A 237 -11.47 -19.08 27.25
C ILE A 237 -12.32 -17.91 26.76
N PHE A 238 -13.16 -18.14 25.74
CA PHE A 238 -14.16 -17.19 25.25
C PHE A 238 -15.54 -17.58 25.77
N VAL A 239 -16.18 -16.68 26.52
CA VAL A 239 -17.52 -16.88 27.06
C VAL A 239 -18.50 -15.84 26.55
N ARG A 240 -19.75 -16.25 26.35
CA ARG A 240 -20.89 -15.39 26.00
C ARG A 240 -21.82 -15.25 27.19
N ASN A 241 -22.22 -14.03 27.53
CA ASN A 241 -23.21 -13.77 28.58
C ASN A 241 -24.55 -14.44 28.25
N ARG A 242 -25.21 -15.05 29.23
CA ARG A 242 -26.54 -15.64 29.03
C ARG A 242 -27.67 -14.61 28.99
N ARG A 243 -27.41 -13.37 29.39
CA ARG A 243 -28.39 -12.28 29.37
C ARG A 243 -28.54 -11.74 27.93
N GLY A 244 -29.46 -12.30 27.16
CA GLY A 244 -29.84 -11.83 25.82
C GLY A 244 -30.77 -12.80 25.10
N ASP A 245 -31.35 -12.38 23.96
CA ASP A 245 -32.21 -13.25 23.15
C ASP A 245 -31.35 -14.21 22.31
N TYR A 246 -31.50 -15.52 22.54
CA TYR A 246 -30.78 -16.58 21.82
C TYR A 246 -31.44 -16.90 20.46
N GLN A 247 -32.53 -16.21 20.11
CA GLN A 247 -33.27 -16.42 18.86
C GLN A 247 -32.74 -15.60 17.67
N GLU A 248 -31.88 -14.61 17.90
CA GLU A 248 -31.24 -13.80 16.85
C GLU A 248 -30.08 -14.57 16.17
N PRO A 249 -29.74 -14.24 14.90
CA PRO A 249 -28.52 -14.75 14.28
C PRO A 249 -27.30 -14.51 15.18
N PHE A 250 -26.42 -15.51 15.30
CA PHE A 250 -25.34 -15.53 16.29
C PHE A 250 -24.47 -14.25 16.33
N GLN A 251 -24.21 -13.64 15.18
CA GLN A 251 -23.44 -12.40 15.04
C GLN A 251 -24.18 -11.16 15.58
N ASP A 252 -25.51 -11.12 15.48
CA ASP A 252 -26.31 -9.95 15.86
C ASP A 252 -26.36 -9.79 17.39
N TYR A 253 -26.25 -10.90 18.13
CA TYR A 253 -26.13 -10.87 19.58
C TYR A 253 -24.99 -9.96 20.07
N PHE A 254 -23.88 -9.87 19.34
CA PHE A 254 -22.70 -9.12 19.75
C PHE A 254 -22.71 -7.66 19.26
N ARG A 255 -23.61 -7.28 18.34
CA ARG A 255 -23.66 -5.93 17.77
C ARG A 255 -24.05 -4.89 18.82
N ASN A 256 -23.39 -3.75 18.77
CA ASN A 256 -23.54 -2.59 19.65
C ASN A 256 -23.35 -2.91 21.15
N LYS A 257 -22.57 -3.95 21.46
CA LYS A 257 -22.27 -4.37 22.83
C LYS A 257 -20.79 -4.28 23.15
N SER A 258 -20.48 -4.37 24.43
CA SER A 258 -19.10 -4.39 24.94
C SER A 258 -18.62 -5.82 25.16
N PHE A 259 -17.38 -6.11 24.79
CA PHE A 259 -16.72 -7.41 25.02
C PHE A 259 -15.45 -7.21 25.84
N LEU A 260 -15.29 -7.95 26.94
CA LEU A 260 -14.19 -7.67 27.88
C LEU A 260 -12.91 -8.41 27.50
N ILE A 261 -11.79 -7.71 27.62
CA ILE A 261 -10.43 -8.24 27.41
C ILE A 261 -9.52 -7.84 28.58
N PRO A 262 -8.49 -8.63 28.91
CA PRO A 262 -7.68 -8.40 30.11
C PRO A 262 -6.70 -7.25 29.96
N HIS A 263 -6.28 -6.97 28.72
CA HIS A 263 -5.39 -5.89 28.36
C HIS A 263 -5.41 -5.68 26.84
N LYS A 264 -5.20 -4.45 26.36
CA LYS A 264 -5.14 -4.14 24.92
C LYS A 264 -3.97 -4.85 24.22
N LEU A 265 -2.81 -4.92 24.89
CA LEU A 265 -1.66 -5.72 24.46
C LEU A 265 -1.79 -7.11 25.07
N SER A 266 -2.67 -7.94 24.51
CA SER A 266 -2.84 -9.33 24.95
C SER A 266 -3.24 -10.23 23.80
N ILE A 267 -2.91 -11.52 23.92
CA ILE A 267 -3.34 -12.54 22.96
C ILE A 267 -4.86 -12.72 22.96
N HIS A 268 -5.51 -12.46 24.09
CA HIS A 268 -6.96 -12.48 24.25
C HIS A 268 -7.63 -11.45 23.33
N HIS A 269 -7.09 -10.23 23.30
CA HIS A 269 -7.56 -9.19 22.39
C HIS A 269 -7.34 -9.59 20.93
N MET A 270 -6.16 -10.13 20.62
CA MET A 270 -5.82 -10.60 19.28
C MET A 270 -6.80 -11.68 18.78
N LEU A 271 -7.03 -12.73 19.56
CA LEU A 271 -7.90 -13.84 19.19
C LEU A 271 -9.38 -13.45 19.17
N ALA A 272 -9.82 -12.58 20.08
CA ALA A 272 -11.18 -12.04 20.05
C ALA A 272 -11.39 -11.14 18.82
N HIS A 273 -10.42 -10.29 18.48
CA HIS A 273 -10.45 -9.46 17.27
C HIS A 273 -10.54 -10.32 16.01
N MET A 274 -9.70 -11.35 15.90
CA MET A 274 -9.76 -12.33 14.81
C MET A 274 -11.12 -12.99 14.67
N PHE A 275 -11.73 -13.36 15.80
CA PHE A 275 -13.06 -13.98 15.81
C PHE A 275 -14.13 -13.01 15.33
N PHE A 276 -14.16 -11.79 15.85
CA PHE A 276 -15.16 -10.78 15.51
C PHE A 276 -15.04 -10.28 14.06
N GLU A 277 -13.82 -10.00 13.57
CA GLU A 277 -13.59 -9.67 12.15
C GLU A 277 -14.18 -10.73 11.23
N LYS A 278 -13.98 -12.00 11.58
CA LYS A 278 -14.37 -13.10 10.72
C LYS A 278 -15.88 -13.38 10.74
N ILE A 279 -16.59 -13.08 11.84
CA ILE A 279 -18.06 -13.05 11.85
C ILE A 279 -18.64 -11.72 11.32
N GLY A 280 -17.80 -10.87 10.71
CA GLY A 280 -18.24 -9.64 10.05
C GLY A 280 -18.64 -8.54 11.03
N LEU A 281 -18.07 -8.53 12.24
CA LEU A 281 -18.22 -7.45 13.21
C LEU A 281 -16.93 -6.64 13.28
N LYS A 282 -17.04 -5.36 12.98
CA LYS A 282 -15.93 -4.42 13.17
C LYS A 282 -15.73 -4.19 14.67
N SER A 283 -14.55 -4.56 15.16
CA SER A 283 -14.17 -4.34 16.55
C SER A 283 -13.59 -2.94 16.76
N GLY A 284 -13.90 -2.31 17.88
CA GLY A 284 -13.35 -1.03 18.32
C GLY A 284 -12.89 -1.09 19.77
N MET A 285 -12.29 -0.01 20.25
CA MET A 285 -11.90 0.14 21.66
C MET A 285 -12.67 1.30 22.29
N ASN A 286 -13.05 1.16 23.56
CA ASN A 286 -13.57 2.26 24.37
C ASN A 286 -14.70 3.08 23.71
N ARG A 287 -15.76 2.41 23.25
CA ARG A 287 -16.97 3.05 22.69
C ARG A 287 -16.70 3.84 21.40
N ASP A 288 -15.90 3.25 20.51
CA ASP A 288 -15.82 3.69 19.12
C ASP A 288 -17.23 3.59 18.50
N SER A 289 -17.77 4.76 18.13
CA SER A 289 -19.10 4.88 17.52
C SER A 289 -19.17 4.27 16.12
N ASN A 290 -18.02 3.94 15.52
CA ASN A 290 -17.91 3.28 14.22
C ASN A 290 -17.61 1.78 14.35
N ALA A 291 -17.71 1.19 15.54
CA ALA A 291 -17.48 -0.23 15.80
C ALA A 291 -18.77 -0.97 16.12
N ASP A 292 -18.94 -2.16 15.52
CA ASP A 292 -20.04 -3.08 15.80
C ASP A 292 -19.91 -3.71 17.19
N ILE A 293 -18.69 -3.89 17.69
CA ILE A 293 -18.44 -4.41 19.02
C ILE A 293 -17.28 -3.65 19.66
N ASN A 294 -17.45 -3.27 20.92
CA ASN A 294 -16.45 -2.47 21.62
C ASN A 294 -15.70 -3.29 22.66
N PHE A 295 -14.38 -3.35 22.55
CA PHE A 295 -13.55 -3.95 23.56
C PHE A 295 -13.38 -3.02 24.77
N GLU A 296 -13.56 -3.60 25.96
CA GLU A 296 -13.33 -2.92 27.24
C GLU A 296 -12.26 -3.66 28.05
N VAL A 297 -11.27 -2.91 28.55
CA VAL A 297 -10.15 -3.48 29.31
C VAL A 297 -10.53 -3.62 30.78
N VAL A 298 -10.56 -4.87 31.27
CA VAL A 298 -10.93 -5.20 32.65
C VAL A 298 -9.93 -6.21 33.22
N THR A 299 -9.46 -6.03 34.46
CA THR A 299 -8.53 -7.01 35.05
C THR A 299 -9.22 -8.36 35.26
N PRO A 300 -8.54 -9.51 35.07
CA PRO A 300 -9.16 -10.84 35.11
C PRO A 300 -10.05 -11.10 36.33
N VAL A 301 -9.59 -10.72 37.52
CA VAL A 301 -10.32 -10.89 38.79
C VAL A 301 -11.66 -10.15 38.81
N LYS A 302 -11.77 -9.02 38.10
CA LYS A 302 -12.97 -8.17 38.05
C LYS A 302 -13.93 -8.55 36.92
N MET A 303 -13.52 -9.36 35.95
CA MET A 303 -14.37 -9.69 34.79
C MET A 303 -15.70 -10.39 35.16
N PRO A 304 -15.74 -11.36 36.10
CA PRO A 304 -17.01 -11.97 36.50
C PRO A 304 -18.02 -10.98 37.09
N GLU A 305 -17.53 -10.04 37.89
CA GLU A 305 -18.34 -8.96 38.48
C GLU A 305 -18.83 -8.01 37.40
N PHE A 306 -17.93 -7.54 36.53
CA PHE A 306 -18.25 -6.61 35.44
C PHE A 306 -19.25 -7.20 34.44
N LEU A 307 -19.14 -8.48 34.09
CA LEU A 307 -20.09 -9.19 33.24
C LEU A 307 -21.50 -9.23 33.86
N THR A 308 -21.60 -9.21 35.19
CA THR A 308 -22.86 -9.25 35.93
C THR A 308 -23.48 -7.87 36.10
N GLU A 309 -22.67 -6.84 36.26
CA GLU A 309 -23.14 -5.46 36.52
C GLU A 309 -23.38 -4.64 35.25
N ASN A 310 -22.63 -4.89 34.18
CA ASN A 310 -22.76 -4.17 32.93
C ASN A 310 -23.77 -4.86 32.00
N VAL A 311 -24.88 -4.18 31.71
CA VAL A 311 -25.95 -4.69 30.83
C VAL A 311 -25.47 -4.87 29.40
N ASP A 312 -24.48 -4.08 28.97
CA ASP A 312 -23.94 -4.09 27.62
C ASP A 312 -22.79 -5.09 27.46
N ALA A 313 -22.32 -5.72 28.55
CA ALA A 313 -21.24 -6.71 28.49
C ALA A 313 -21.75 -8.05 27.92
N CYS A 314 -21.47 -8.29 26.64
CA CYS A 314 -21.95 -9.46 25.91
C CYS A 314 -21.13 -10.73 26.15
N GLY A 315 -19.93 -10.61 26.70
CA GLY A 315 -19.01 -11.72 26.94
C GLY A 315 -17.61 -11.23 27.28
N PHE A 316 -16.67 -12.16 27.47
CA PHE A 316 -15.26 -11.84 27.63
C PHE A 316 -14.35 -12.98 27.16
N MET A 317 -13.09 -12.63 26.90
CA MET A 317 -12.02 -13.60 26.66
C MET A 317 -10.87 -13.38 27.65
N VAL A 318 -10.51 -14.40 28.44
CA VAL A 318 -9.51 -14.29 29.51
C VAL A 318 -8.83 -15.63 29.80
N ALA A 319 -7.71 -15.60 30.50
CA ALA A 319 -7.08 -16.79 31.07
C ALA A 319 -7.96 -17.41 32.17
N GLU A 320 -7.94 -18.73 32.28
CA GLU A 320 -8.62 -19.45 33.35
C GLU A 320 -8.04 -19.08 34.73
N PRO A 321 -8.84 -19.15 35.82
CA PRO A 321 -10.10 -19.88 35.97
C PRO A 321 -11.40 -19.05 35.82
N PHE A 322 -11.30 -17.79 35.37
CA PHE A 322 -12.44 -16.86 35.46
C PHE A 322 -13.57 -17.18 34.49
N GLY A 323 -13.28 -17.77 33.32
CA GLY A 323 -14.31 -18.20 32.37
C GLY A 323 -15.07 -19.42 32.88
N THR A 324 -14.37 -20.46 33.35
CA THR A 324 -15.04 -21.62 33.95
C THR A 324 -15.86 -21.21 35.19
N LYS A 325 -15.37 -20.26 36.00
CA LYS A 325 -16.10 -19.76 37.17
C LYS A 325 -17.46 -19.12 36.82
N VAL A 326 -17.56 -18.35 35.73
CA VAL A 326 -18.84 -17.76 35.30
C VAL A 326 -19.77 -18.79 34.65
N ILE A 327 -19.22 -19.83 34.03
CA ILE A 327 -19.99 -20.97 33.50
C ILE A 327 -20.58 -21.80 34.65
N ASP A 328 -19.78 -22.15 35.66
CA ASP A 328 -20.22 -22.87 36.86
C ASP A 328 -21.30 -22.09 37.62
N SER A 329 -21.22 -20.76 37.59
CA SER A 329 -22.22 -19.85 38.17
C SER A 329 -23.44 -19.64 37.28
N SER A 330 -23.51 -20.31 36.12
CA SER A 330 -24.58 -20.19 35.12
C SER A 330 -24.82 -18.77 34.58
N LEU A 331 -23.79 -17.93 34.60
CA LEU A 331 -23.83 -16.55 34.11
C LEU A 331 -23.48 -16.44 32.62
N ALA A 332 -22.68 -17.39 32.11
CA ALA A 332 -22.19 -17.37 30.74
C ALA A 332 -22.10 -18.78 30.14
N ASP A 333 -22.04 -18.85 28.80
CA ASP A 333 -21.82 -20.07 28.04
C ASP A 333 -20.45 -20.05 27.35
N LEU A 334 -19.72 -21.17 27.42
CA LEU A 334 -18.51 -21.39 26.62
C LEU A 334 -18.85 -21.33 25.13
N GLN A 335 -18.10 -20.54 24.37
CA GLN A 335 -18.18 -20.55 22.90
C GLN A 335 -17.05 -21.39 22.30
N PHE A 336 -15.81 -21.14 22.74
CA PHE A 336 -14.62 -21.88 22.34
C PHE A 336 -13.47 -21.60 23.30
N LEU A 337 -12.45 -22.47 23.23
CA LEU A 337 -11.16 -22.29 23.87
C LEU A 337 -10.14 -21.75 22.87
N SER A 338 -9.14 -21.01 23.34
CA SER A 338 -8.16 -20.37 22.45
C SER A 338 -7.35 -21.36 21.62
N GLY A 339 -7.10 -22.56 22.15
CA GLY A 339 -6.46 -23.66 21.43
C GLY A 339 -7.24 -24.13 20.20
N GLU A 340 -8.55 -23.88 20.15
CA GLU A 340 -9.36 -24.16 18.97
C GLU A 340 -9.09 -23.16 17.84
N ILE A 341 -8.73 -21.90 18.12
CA ILE A 341 -8.36 -20.92 17.07
C ILE A 341 -6.90 -21.11 16.66
N TRP A 342 -6.01 -21.16 17.65
CA TRP A 342 -4.56 -21.24 17.45
C TRP A 342 -3.97 -22.28 18.40
N PRO A 343 -3.87 -23.56 17.98
CA PRO A 343 -3.34 -24.63 18.82
C PRO A 343 -1.92 -24.34 19.29
N GLN A 344 -1.70 -24.52 20.58
CA GLN A 344 -0.42 -24.34 21.25
C GLN A 344 0.18 -22.93 21.12
N HIS A 345 -0.67 -21.91 20.97
CA HIS A 345 -0.21 -20.53 20.88
C HIS A 345 0.51 -20.05 22.16
N PRO A 346 1.52 -19.18 22.05
CA PRO A 346 2.10 -18.50 23.20
C PRO A 346 1.13 -17.46 23.78
N CYS A 347 1.17 -17.27 25.10
CA CYS A 347 0.35 -16.26 25.80
C CYS A 347 1.18 -15.53 26.87
N CYS A 348 1.45 -16.16 28.01
CA CYS A 348 2.33 -15.60 29.04
C CYS A 348 3.75 -16.14 28.94
N VAL A 349 4.73 -15.29 29.25
CA VAL A 349 6.17 -15.57 29.21
C VAL A 349 6.81 -15.29 30.56
N VAL A 350 7.99 -15.85 30.77
CA VAL A 350 8.87 -15.48 31.88
C VAL A 350 9.87 -14.45 31.35
N ALA A 351 9.61 -13.18 31.67
CA ALA A 351 10.49 -12.06 31.34
C ALA A 351 11.36 -11.71 32.54
N MET A 352 12.66 -11.49 32.33
CA MET A 352 13.63 -11.24 33.39
C MET A 352 14.55 -10.08 33.02
N ARG A 353 14.98 -9.30 34.03
CA ARG A 353 15.87 -8.14 33.80
C ARG A 353 17.30 -8.60 33.46
N ASP A 354 17.92 -7.92 32.50
CA ASP A 354 19.30 -8.19 32.05
C ASP A 354 20.30 -8.13 33.22
N GLU A 355 20.10 -7.15 34.11
CA GLU A 355 20.91 -6.95 35.32
C GLU A 355 20.87 -8.13 36.30
N PHE A 356 19.89 -9.03 36.22
CA PHE A 356 19.85 -10.26 37.00
C PHE A 356 20.44 -11.44 36.19
N ILE A 357 20.18 -11.50 34.88
CA ILE A 357 20.60 -12.60 34.00
C ILE A 357 22.13 -12.76 34.02
N ASP A 358 22.84 -11.67 33.74
CA ASP A 358 24.29 -11.71 33.53
C ASP A 358 25.08 -12.11 34.79
N PRO A 359 24.84 -11.50 35.98
CA PRO A 359 25.58 -11.88 37.19
C PRO A 359 25.13 -13.20 37.84
N HIS A 360 23.93 -13.70 37.51
CA HIS A 360 23.36 -14.89 38.15
C HIS A 360 22.98 -16.00 37.15
N THR A 361 23.76 -16.15 36.09
CA THR A 361 23.50 -17.09 34.98
C THR A 361 23.19 -18.53 35.45
N ASP A 362 23.91 -19.05 36.45
CA ASP A 362 23.66 -20.40 37.01
C ASP A 362 22.29 -20.52 37.69
N ALA A 363 21.85 -19.46 38.38
CA ALA A 363 20.51 -19.41 38.96
C ALA A 363 19.42 -19.38 37.88
N VAL A 364 19.68 -18.75 36.73
CA VAL A 364 18.73 -18.70 35.60
C VAL A 364 18.60 -20.06 34.91
N TYR A 365 19.72 -20.76 34.70
CA TYR A 365 19.70 -22.13 34.18
C TYR A 365 18.93 -23.06 35.12
N GLU A 366 19.21 -22.99 36.42
CA GLU A 366 18.53 -23.79 37.44
C GLU A 366 17.02 -23.46 37.48
N LEU A 367 16.64 -22.17 37.52
CA LEU A 367 15.24 -21.74 37.50
C LEU A 367 14.51 -22.30 36.28
N THR A 368 15.10 -22.18 35.10
CA THR A 368 14.48 -22.62 33.84
C THR A 368 14.28 -24.13 33.82
N GLU A 369 15.27 -24.91 34.28
CA GLU A 369 15.16 -26.35 34.41
C GLU A 369 14.05 -26.75 35.40
N MET A 370 13.96 -26.05 36.53
CA MET A 370 12.95 -26.32 37.56
C MET A 370 11.53 -25.92 37.12
N LEU A 371 11.36 -24.82 36.39
CA LEU A 371 10.08 -24.44 35.79
C LEU A 371 9.61 -25.46 34.75
N VAL A 372 10.53 -25.98 33.93
CA VAL A 372 10.24 -27.05 32.97
C VAL A 372 9.85 -28.38 33.67
N LYS A 373 10.39 -28.65 34.86
CA LYS A 373 9.93 -29.78 35.71
C LYS A 373 8.54 -29.52 36.29
N ALA A 374 8.27 -28.31 36.77
CA ALA A 374 6.96 -27.91 37.28
C ALA A 374 5.88 -27.99 36.18
N GLY A 375 6.20 -27.57 34.95
CA GLY A 375 5.31 -27.71 33.80
C GLY A 375 4.91 -29.15 33.49
N LYS A 376 5.89 -30.07 33.49
CA LYS A 376 5.62 -31.51 33.38
C LYS A 376 4.77 -32.06 34.51
N PHE A 377 5.03 -31.62 35.74
CA PHE A 377 4.24 -32.05 36.89
C PHE A 377 2.76 -31.70 36.72
N ILE A 378 2.44 -30.53 36.15
CA ILE A 378 1.05 -30.12 35.90
C ILE A 378 0.35 -31.10 34.96
N GLU A 379 1.01 -31.55 33.88
CA GLU A 379 0.43 -32.49 32.92
C GLU A 379 0.39 -33.94 33.43
N GLU A 380 1.40 -34.37 34.18
CA GLU A 380 1.49 -35.74 34.71
C GLU A 380 0.58 -35.95 35.94
N LYS A 381 0.30 -34.89 36.71
CA LYS A 381 -0.45 -34.95 37.97
C LYS A 381 -1.48 -33.82 38.10
N PRO A 382 -2.46 -33.73 37.19
CA PRO A 382 -3.40 -32.62 37.13
C PRO A 382 -4.27 -32.49 38.39
N GLU A 383 -4.59 -33.59 39.09
CA GLU A 383 -5.32 -33.55 40.37
C GLU A 383 -4.54 -32.79 41.46
N LEU A 384 -3.27 -33.14 41.64
CA LEU A 384 -2.43 -32.52 42.66
C LEU A 384 -2.08 -31.08 42.26
N ALA A 385 -1.88 -30.84 40.97
CA ALA A 385 -1.69 -29.49 40.44
C ALA A 385 -2.94 -28.60 40.69
N ALA A 386 -4.15 -29.14 40.59
CA ALA A 386 -5.38 -28.42 40.91
C ALA A 386 -5.48 -28.04 42.40
N GLU A 387 -5.05 -28.92 43.31
CA GLU A 387 -4.97 -28.61 44.74
C GLU A 387 -3.96 -27.49 45.04
N ILE A 388 -2.80 -27.53 44.39
CA ILE A 388 -1.78 -26.47 44.48
C ILE A 388 -2.35 -25.15 43.93
N ALA A 389 -3.04 -25.21 42.79
CA ALA A 389 -3.60 -24.05 42.13
C ALA A 389 -4.63 -23.31 43.00
N VAL A 390 -5.50 -24.01 43.73
CA VAL A 390 -6.44 -23.36 44.67
C VAL A 390 -5.69 -22.52 45.70
N ASN A 391 -4.65 -23.09 46.32
CA ASN A 391 -3.90 -22.40 47.38
C ASN A 391 -3.01 -21.28 46.85
N PHE A 392 -2.44 -21.45 45.66
CA PHE A 392 -1.55 -20.46 45.06
C PHE A 392 -2.29 -19.27 44.45
N LEU A 393 -3.42 -19.52 43.77
CA LEU A 393 -4.19 -18.48 43.10
C LEU A 393 -5.17 -17.78 44.04
N ASP A 394 -5.67 -18.48 45.06
CA ASP A 394 -6.65 -17.96 46.02
C ASP A 394 -6.24 -18.24 47.49
N PRO A 395 -5.08 -17.73 47.94
CA PRO A 395 -4.55 -18.01 49.28
C PRO A 395 -5.50 -17.53 50.39
N ASP A 396 -6.20 -16.42 50.16
CA ASP A 396 -7.15 -15.83 51.11
C ASP A 396 -8.58 -16.37 50.98
N LYS A 397 -8.84 -17.29 50.02
CA LYS A 397 -10.16 -17.86 49.72
C LYS A 397 -11.23 -16.83 49.33
N ASN A 398 -10.83 -15.70 48.75
CA ASN A 398 -11.71 -14.63 48.31
C ASN A 398 -12.29 -14.91 46.92
N LEU A 399 -11.61 -15.70 46.08
CA LEU A 399 -12.08 -16.04 44.74
C LEU A 399 -13.01 -17.25 44.74
N GLY A 400 -13.02 -18.08 45.79
CA GLY A 400 -13.91 -19.24 45.92
C GLY A 400 -13.57 -20.36 44.93
N LEU A 401 -12.29 -20.51 44.56
CA LEU A 401 -11.84 -21.55 43.63
C LEU A 401 -11.99 -22.95 44.24
N LYS A 402 -12.40 -23.92 43.42
CA LYS A 402 -12.62 -25.31 43.85
C LYS A 402 -11.70 -26.26 43.08
N VAL A 403 -11.20 -27.30 43.77
CA VAL A 403 -10.32 -28.31 43.16
C VAL A 403 -10.96 -29.01 41.95
N PRO A 404 -12.23 -29.45 41.97
CA PRO A 404 -12.84 -30.06 40.78
C PRO A 404 -12.90 -29.14 39.56
N MET A 405 -13.11 -27.84 39.78
CA MET A 405 -13.15 -26.83 38.73
C MET A 405 -11.77 -26.67 38.08
N LEU A 406 -10.73 -26.51 38.90
CA LEU A 406 -9.35 -26.39 38.39
C LEU A 406 -8.86 -27.69 37.77
N LYS A 407 -9.28 -28.84 38.28
CA LYS A 407 -9.00 -30.13 37.65
C LYS A 407 -9.53 -30.14 36.22
N ASN A 408 -10.78 -29.75 36.01
CA ASN A 408 -11.37 -29.69 34.67
C ASN A 408 -10.56 -28.76 33.75
N VAL A 409 -10.21 -27.57 34.22
CA VAL A 409 -9.38 -26.60 33.48
C VAL A 409 -8.03 -27.21 33.05
N LEU A 410 -7.36 -27.93 33.94
CA LEU A 410 -6.03 -28.51 33.68
C LEU A 410 -6.08 -29.76 32.80
N THR A 411 -7.22 -30.47 32.76
CA THR A 411 -7.40 -31.69 31.95
C THR A 411 -8.02 -31.44 30.58
N GLU A 412 -8.44 -30.20 30.30
CA GLU A 412 -9.10 -29.84 29.04
C GLU A 412 -8.14 -29.99 27.84
N GLU A 413 -8.62 -30.62 26.76
CA GLU A 413 -7.78 -31.01 25.62
C GLU A 413 -7.24 -29.76 24.89
N GLN A 414 -8.11 -28.77 24.66
CA GLN A 414 -7.74 -27.48 24.05
C GLN A 414 -7.44 -26.40 25.11
N GLY A 415 -7.38 -26.78 26.39
CA GLY A 415 -7.06 -25.92 27.52
C GLY A 415 -5.55 -25.67 27.67
N ILE A 416 -5.16 -25.18 28.84
CA ILE A 416 -3.77 -24.82 29.17
C ILE A 416 -2.81 -26.01 28.99
N LYS A 417 -1.66 -25.77 28.37
CA LYS A 417 -0.56 -26.73 28.21
C LYS A 417 0.70 -26.20 28.86
N ALA A 418 1.37 -27.04 29.64
CA ALA A 418 2.54 -26.65 30.44
C ALA A 418 3.75 -27.59 30.26
N GLY A 419 3.61 -28.69 29.51
CA GLY A 419 4.65 -29.70 29.33
C GLY A 419 5.76 -29.30 28.35
N ASP A 420 5.44 -28.43 27.38
CA ASP A 420 6.41 -27.82 26.47
C ASP A 420 6.39 -26.29 26.56
N LEU A 421 7.37 -25.75 27.28
CA LEU A 421 7.57 -24.33 27.52
C LEU A 421 8.66 -23.71 26.62
N TYR A 422 9.14 -24.46 25.63
CA TYR A 422 10.17 -23.99 24.72
C TYR A 422 9.62 -22.88 23.80
N PRO A 423 10.26 -21.70 23.72
CA PRO A 423 9.82 -20.63 22.86
C PRO A 423 10.28 -20.80 21.41
N LEU A 424 9.37 -20.63 20.45
CA LEU A 424 9.65 -20.63 19.01
C LEU A 424 9.47 -19.22 18.48
N ILE A 425 10.47 -18.69 17.78
CA ILE A 425 10.47 -17.31 17.29
C ILE A 425 9.32 -17.09 16.32
N GLU A 426 9.01 -18.09 15.50
CA GLU A 426 7.96 -18.08 14.49
C GLU A 426 6.58 -17.80 15.09
N ASP A 427 6.30 -18.32 16.30
CA ASP A 427 5.02 -18.07 16.98
C ASP A 427 4.89 -16.59 17.41
N PHE A 428 6.01 -15.96 17.78
CA PHE A 428 6.05 -14.54 18.13
C PHE A 428 6.03 -13.64 16.89
N GLU A 429 6.56 -14.11 15.74
CA GLU A 429 6.43 -13.41 14.46
C GLU A 429 4.97 -13.32 14.01
N ILE A 430 4.21 -14.41 14.13
CA ILE A 430 2.76 -14.42 13.84
C ILE A 430 2.02 -13.42 14.74
N MET A 431 2.31 -13.46 16.05
CA MET A 431 1.71 -12.54 17.02
C MET A 431 2.05 -11.07 16.70
N GLN A 432 3.33 -10.80 16.41
CA GLN A 432 3.80 -9.46 16.07
C GLN A 432 3.20 -8.95 14.76
N ASP A 433 3.19 -9.77 13.71
CA ASP A 433 2.62 -9.42 12.40
C ASP A 433 1.14 -9.06 12.52
N TYR A 434 0.35 -9.90 13.20
CA TYR A 434 -1.08 -9.63 13.36
C TYR A 434 -1.32 -8.38 14.21
N MET A 435 -0.65 -8.24 15.36
CA MET A 435 -0.86 -7.07 16.21
C MET A 435 -0.43 -5.76 15.51
N VAL A 436 0.70 -5.74 14.79
CA VAL A 436 1.20 -4.54 14.12
C VAL A 436 0.45 -4.25 12.81
N ASN A 437 0.31 -5.23 11.92
CA ASN A 437 -0.18 -5.02 10.56
C ASN A 437 -1.71 -5.14 10.42
N LYS A 438 -2.39 -5.90 11.30
CA LYS A 438 -3.85 -6.05 11.29
C LYS A 438 -4.54 -5.17 12.32
N MET A 439 -4.10 -5.24 13.57
CA MET A 439 -4.74 -4.48 14.66
C MET A 439 -4.19 -3.06 14.80
N GLY A 440 -3.02 -2.76 14.23
CA GLY A 440 -2.35 -1.46 14.39
C GLY A 440 -1.92 -1.16 15.82
N ILE A 441 -1.70 -2.19 16.64
CA ILE A 441 -1.27 -2.07 18.04
C ILE A 441 0.09 -2.74 18.25
N SER A 442 0.94 -2.17 19.11
CA SER A 442 2.34 -2.59 19.33
C SER A 442 3.34 -2.10 18.26
N SER A 443 4.61 -2.38 18.49
CA SER A 443 5.75 -2.08 17.61
C SER A 443 6.50 -3.35 17.24
N THR A 444 7.17 -3.36 16.08
CA THR A 444 8.04 -4.46 15.65
C THR A 444 9.36 -4.43 16.45
N ILE A 445 9.73 -5.55 17.08
CA ILE A 445 10.99 -5.73 17.79
C ILE A 445 11.86 -6.82 17.15
N ASN A 446 13.15 -6.81 17.47
CA ASN A 446 14.06 -7.90 17.11
C ASN A 446 13.87 -9.07 18.09
N LEU A 447 13.11 -10.08 17.68
CA LEU A 447 12.78 -11.26 18.49
C LEU A 447 14.01 -12.09 18.87
N GLU A 448 15.00 -12.21 17.99
CA GLU A 448 16.25 -12.94 18.28
C GLU A 448 17.06 -12.29 19.41
N LYS A 449 16.98 -10.97 19.55
CA LYS A 449 17.62 -10.25 20.65
C LYS A 449 16.79 -10.28 21.93
N PHE A 450 15.46 -10.35 21.83
CA PHE A 450 14.57 -10.35 22.98
C PHE A 450 14.44 -11.73 23.64
N ILE A 451 14.40 -12.81 22.84
CA ILE A 451 14.20 -14.19 23.30
C ILE A 451 15.57 -14.86 23.51
N ASP A 452 15.96 -15.04 24.78
CA ASP A 452 17.20 -15.74 25.13
C ASP A 452 16.97 -17.26 25.24
N THR A 453 17.12 -17.93 24.10
CA THR A 453 16.91 -19.38 24.00
C THR A 453 17.98 -20.23 24.69
N ARG A 454 19.08 -19.65 25.21
CA ARG A 454 20.17 -20.43 25.84
C ARG A 454 19.67 -21.24 27.03
N PHE A 455 18.83 -20.62 27.87
CA PHE A 455 18.28 -21.24 29.06
C PHE A 455 17.27 -22.34 28.73
N ALA A 456 16.34 -22.08 27.82
CA ALA A 456 15.39 -23.07 27.33
C ALA A 456 16.11 -24.27 26.68
N ARG A 457 17.09 -24.04 25.80
CA ARG A 457 17.86 -25.11 25.15
C ARG A 457 18.57 -26.01 26.17
N ALA A 458 19.13 -25.43 27.23
CA ALA A 458 19.77 -26.21 28.28
C ALA A 458 18.76 -27.08 29.05
N ALA A 459 17.60 -26.53 29.42
CA ALA A 459 16.55 -27.26 30.13
C ALA A 459 15.95 -28.45 29.34
N TYR A 460 16.04 -28.42 28.01
CA TYR A 460 15.53 -29.45 27.10
C TYR A 460 16.62 -30.37 26.48
N LYS A 461 17.92 -30.14 26.77
CA LYS A 461 19.05 -30.80 26.11
C LYS A 461 19.01 -32.34 26.13
N ASP A 462 18.48 -32.94 27.20
CA ASP A 462 18.39 -34.39 27.36
C ASP A 462 17.04 -34.99 26.93
N ARG A 463 16.21 -34.22 26.19
CA ARG A 463 14.84 -34.61 25.82
C ARG A 463 14.69 -34.63 24.31
N VAL A 464 14.25 -35.77 23.76
CA VAL A 464 13.89 -35.89 22.34
C VAL A 464 12.49 -35.31 22.14
N ILE A 465 12.36 -33.99 22.17
CA ILE A 465 11.11 -33.29 21.85
C ILE A 465 11.34 -32.54 20.54
N LYS A 466 10.56 -32.89 19.50
CA LYS A 466 10.49 -32.09 18.28
C LYS A 466 9.54 -30.93 18.56
N HIS A 467 10.08 -29.74 18.75
CA HIS A 467 9.28 -28.52 18.79
C HIS A 467 8.82 -28.19 17.37
N GLN A 468 7.53 -27.95 17.19
CA GLN A 468 6.94 -27.56 15.91
C GLN A 468 6.30 -26.18 16.05
N PRO A 469 6.46 -25.28 15.06
CA PRO A 469 5.74 -24.01 15.03
C PRO A 469 4.24 -24.27 15.11
N SER A 470 3.56 -23.46 15.91
CA SER A 470 2.10 -23.47 15.94
C SER A 470 1.55 -22.92 14.62
N SER A 471 0.43 -23.48 14.16
CA SER A 471 -0.25 -22.99 12.95
C SER A 471 -1.61 -22.43 13.32
N LEU A 472 -1.96 -21.31 12.69
CA LEU A 472 -3.33 -20.81 12.66
C LEU A 472 -4.20 -21.74 11.81
N TYR A 473 -5.33 -22.18 12.33
CA TYR A 473 -6.30 -22.90 11.50
C TYR A 473 -6.84 -21.99 10.39
N SER A 474 -7.24 -22.61 9.26
CA SER A 474 -7.92 -21.88 8.20
C SER A 474 -9.21 -21.27 8.76
N ALA A 475 -9.40 -19.97 8.54
CA ALA A 475 -10.53 -19.25 9.13
C ALA A 475 -11.90 -19.74 8.61
N ASP A 476 -11.93 -20.43 7.47
CA ASP A 476 -13.16 -20.96 6.85
C ASP A 476 -13.65 -22.26 7.51
N ASP A 477 -12.73 -23.12 7.96
CA ASP A 477 -13.08 -24.38 8.63
C ASP A 477 -13.53 -24.15 10.09
N LEU A 478 -13.01 -23.10 10.73
CA LEU A 478 -13.19 -22.85 12.15
C LEU A 478 -14.57 -22.28 12.50
N ILE A 479 -14.97 -21.22 11.81
CA ILE A 479 -16.23 -20.52 12.10
C ILE A 479 -17.42 -21.36 11.65
N THR A 480 -17.27 -22.17 10.60
CA THR A 480 -18.25 -23.17 10.21
C THR A 480 -18.52 -24.17 11.35
N ASN A 481 -17.48 -24.66 12.01
CA ASN A 481 -17.61 -25.61 13.13
C ASN A 481 -18.15 -24.96 14.42
N ILE A 482 -17.72 -23.72 14.73
CA ILE A 482 -18.18 -22.98 15.92
C ILE A 482 -19.67 -22.57 15.77
N LEU A 483 -20.07 -22.05 14.60
CA LEU A 483 -21.47 -21.68 14.32
C LEU A 483 -22.42 -22.90 14.29
N GLN A 484 -21.93 -24.07 13.88
CA GLN A 484 -22.72 -25.32 13.88
C GLN A 484 -23.00 -25.87 15.29
N ARG A 485 -22.16 -25.55 16.29
CA ARG A 485 -22.36 -25.98 17.69
C ARG A 485 -23.44 -25.15 18.42
N GLY A 486 -23.88 -24.01 17.86
CA GLY A 486 -24.63 -22.97 18.56
C GLY A 486 -26.17 -22.98 18.49
N ILE A 487 -26.84 -23.95 17.86
CA ILE A 487 -28.32 -23.97 17.77
C ILE A 487 -28.91 -25.18 18.51
N PRO A 488 -29.54 -25.00 19.69
CA PRO A 488 -30.40 -26.02 20.28
C PRO A 488 -31.57 -26.33 19.33
N LYS A 489 -31.65 -27.57 18.85
CA LYS A 489 -32.75 -28.04 18.01
C LYS A 489 -34.09 -27.89 18.75
N THR A 490 -34.97 -27.01 18.25
CA THR A 490 -36.41 -27.15 18.47
C THR A 490 -37.17 -27.07 17.15
N SER A 491 -38.23 -27.86 17.09
CA SER A 491 -38.92 -28.39 15.92
C SER A 491 -39.85 -27.40 15.21
N GLY A 492 -39.79 -27.34 13.87
CA GLY A 492 -40.84 -26.75 13.03
C GLY A 492 -40.43 -26.61 11.56
N SER A 493 -41.04 -27.40 10.68
CA SER A 493 -40.73 -27.54 9.24
C SER A 493 -40.84 -26.24 8.40
N PRO A 494 -39.93 -25.96 7.44
CA PRO A 494 -40.07 -24.83 6.52
C PRO A 494 -40.84 -25.20 5.24
N LYS A 495 -41.70 -24.29 4.78
CA LYS A 495 -42.21 -24.27 3.38
C LYS A 495 -41.36 -23.32 2.55
N SER A 496 -41.00 -23.82 1.38
CA SER A 496 -40.07 -23.29 0.38
C SER A 496 -40.48 -21.99 -0.30
N ILE A 497 -39.52 -21.08 -0.49
CA ILE A 497 -39.45 -20.20 -1.66
C ILE A 497 -37.99 -20.21 -2.15
N SER A 498 -37.83 -20.37 -3.46
CA SER A 498 -36.62 -20.76 -4.19
C SER A 498 -35.50 -19.70 -4.20
N ALA A 499 -34.32 -20.10 -3.73
CA ALA A 499 -33.06 -19.44 -4.04
C ALA A 499 -32.52 -19.94 -5.38
N ASN A 500 -32.38 -19.04 -6.36
CA ASN A 500 -31.62 -19.32 -7.58
C ASN A 500 -30.18 -18.81 -7.41
N ASN A 501 -29.27 -19.79 -7.24
CA ASN A 501 -27.87 -19.83 -7.66
C ASN A 501 -27.12 -18.51 -7.94
N LYS A 502 -26.20 -18.12 -7.05
CA LYS A 502 -24.92 -17.48 -7.41
C LYS A 502 -23.79 -17.92 -6.46
N ALA A 503 -23.35 -19.16 -6.60
CA ALA A 503 -22.02 -19.60 -6.18
C ALA A 503 -21.47 -20.51 -7.28
N GLY A 504 -20.57 -19.99 -8.11
CA GLY A 504 -19.94 -20.76 -9.20
C GLY A 504 -19.68 -20.02 -10.52
N ARG A 505 -19.31 -18.74 -10.53
CA ARG A 505 -18.83 -18.08 -11.77
C ARG A 505 -17.30 -18.03 -11.80
N THR A 506 -16.73 -18.51 -12.91
CA THR A 506 -15.29 -18.53 -13.21
C THR A 506 -14.82 -17.32 -14.04
N SER A 507 -15.73 -16.43 -14.46
CA SER A 507 -15.42 -15.14 -15.11
C SER A 507 -16.64 -14.19 -15.07
N ILE A 508 -16.39 -12.87 -15.12
CA ILE A 508 -17.40 -11.81 -15.32
C ILE A 508 -17.74 -11.74 -16.82
N ASP A 509 -19.03 -11.59 -17.15
CA ASP A 509 -19.46 -11.22 -18.50
C ASP A 509 -19.59 -9.68 -18.59
N PRO A 510 -18.68 -8.98 -19.29
CA PRO A 510 -18.63 -7.52 -19.32
C PRO A 510 -19.89 -6.86 -19.89
N GLN A 511 -20.68 -7.58 -20.70
CA GLN A 511 -21.89 -7.02 -21.33
C GLN A 511 -23.05 -6.85 -20.34
N ASN A 512 -22.95 -7.45 -19.15
CA ASN A 512 -24.00 -7.49 -18.13
C ASN A 512 -23.60 -6.75 -16.84
N ILE A 513 -22.56 -5.90 -16.89
CA ILE A 513 -22.07 -5.10 -15.76
C ILE A 513 -22.21 -3.61 -16.08
N THR A 514 -22.84 -2.88 -15.17
CA THR A 514 -22.99 -1.42 -15.22
C THR A 514 -21.93 -0.75 -14.34
N ILE A 515 -21.09 0.09 -14.94
CA ILE A 515 -20.01 0.81 -14.27
C ILE A 515 -20.40 2.27 -14.06
N LEU A 516 -20.27 2.78 -12.84
CA LEU A 516 -20.26 4.23 -12.56
C LEU A 516 -18.80 4.72 -12.53
N LEU A 517 -18.40 5.49 -13.54
CA LEU A 517 -17.08 6.10 -13.68
C LEU A 517 -17.13 7.55 -13.17
N VAL A 518 -16.35 7.86 -12.14
CA VAL A 518 -16.31 9.16 -11.47
C VAL A 518 -14.93 9.78 -11.63
N GLU A 519 -14.83 10.81 -12.48
CA GLU A 519 -13.55 11.43 -12.86
C GLU A 519 -13.83 12.87 -13.32
N ASP A 520 -13.14 13.85 -12.74
CA ASP A 520 -13.41 15.28 -12.95
C ASP A 520 -12.76 15.82 -14.23
N ALA A 521 -11.59 15.29 -14.61
CA ALA A 521 -10.96 15.62 -15.87
C ALA A 521 -11.68 14.91 -17.02
N ALA A 522 -12.51 15.65 -17.77
CA ALA A 522 -13.31 15.12 -18.89
C ALA A 522 -12.48 14.32 -19.93
N VAL A 523 -11.21 14.69 -20.11
CA VAL A 523 -10.29 13.97 -21.01
C VAL A 523 -9.89 12.62 -20.42
N MET A 524 -9.51 12.60 -19.13
CA MET A 524 -9.16 11.36 -18.44
C MET A 524 -10.35 10.41 -18.37
N ARG A 525 -11.54 10.96 -18.07
CA ARG A 525 -12.81 10.21 -18.09
C ARG A 525 -13.08 9.55 -19.44
N ASN A 526 -12.84 10.26 -20.54
CA ASN A 526 -12.96 9.71 -21.89
C ASN A 526 -11.95 8.59 -22.18
N ILE A 527 -10.70 8.74 -21.73
CA ILE A 527 -9.65 7.73 -21.90
C ILE A 527 -9.98 6.46 -21.10
N GLU A 528 -10.43 6.61 -19.86
CA GLU A 528 -10.85 5.51 -18.99
C GLU A 528 -12.08 4.80 -19.56
N LYS A 529 -13.05 5.58 -20.08
CA LYS A 529 -14.23 5.05 -20.78
C LYS A 529 -13.86 4.25 -22.03
N LYS A 530 -12.97 4.76 -22.88
CA LYS A 530 -12.43 4.02 -24.05
C LYS A 530 -11.74 2.73 -23.61
N THR A 531 -10.97 2.78 -22.52
CA THR A 531 -10.30 1.61 -21.94
C THR A 531 -11.32 0.56 -21.47
N LEU A 532 -12.37 0.96 -20.78
CA LEU A 532 -13.46 0.09 -20.34
C LEU A 532 -14.26 -0.50 -21.52
N ASN A 533 -14.55 0.29 -22.55
CA ASN A 533 -15.22 -0.18 -23.78
C ASN A 533 -14.38 -1.25 -24.48
N SER A 534 -13.06 -1.07 -24.57
CA SER A 534 -12.14 -2.06 -25.17
C SER A 534 -12.12 -3.40 -24.41
N LEU A 535 -12.52 -3.40 -23.14
CA LEU A 535 -12.66 -4.59 -22.30
C LEU A 535 -14.04 -5.27 -22.44
N GLY A 536 -14.95 -4.70 -23.22
CA GLY A 536 -16.28 -5.23 -23.49
C GLY A 536 -17.39 -4.70 -22.57
N PHE A 537 -17.10 -3.77 -21.67
CA PHE A 537 -18.12 -3.12 -20.83
C PHE A 537 -18.90 -2.11 -21.68
N LYS A 538 -20.20 -2.35 -21.89
CA LYS A 538 -21.03 -1.51 -22.76
C LYS A 538 -21.84 -0.44 -22.00
N THR A 539 -22.05 -0.64 -20.70
CA THR A 539 -22.92 0.21 -19.88
C THR A 539 -22.07 1.00 -18.87
N ILE A 540 -21.64 2.20 -19.26
CA ILE A 540 -20.80 3.09 -18.43
C ILE A 540 -21.58 4.38 -18.19
N ILE A 541 -21.84 4.68 -16.91
CA ILE A 541 -22.48 5.90 -16.43
C ILE A 541 -21.38 6.83 -15.90
N GLU A 542 -21.43 8.10 -16.28
CA GLU A 542 -20.39 9.08 -15.96
C GLU A 542 -20.84 10.03 -14.84
N ALA A 543 -19.91 10.39 -13.96
CA ALA A 543 -20.05 11.47 -13.00
C ALA A 543 -18.75 12.31 -12.94
N GLU A 544 -18.88 13.61 -12.75
CA GLU A 544 -17.72 14.53 -12.74
C GLU A 544 -17.15 14.76 -11.34
N ASP A 545 -17.90 14.41 -10.29
CA ASP A 545 -17.42 14.43 -8.91
C ASP A 545 -18.26 13.50 -8.03
N GLY A 546 -17.86 13.35 -6.76
CA GLY A 546 -18.57 12.51 -5.80
C GLY A 546 -20.00 12.97 -5.49
N THR A 547 -20.33 14.24 -5.67
CA THR A 547 -21.68 14.76 -5.42
C THR A 547 -22.65 14.32 -6.52
N ILE A 548 -22.20 14.41 -7.78
CA ILE A 548 -22.94 13.91 -8.93
C ILE A 548 -23.05 12.38 -8.84
N ALA A 549 -21.97 11.69 -8.45
CA ALA A 549 -21.99 10.24 -8.28
C ALA A 549 -23.02 9.78 -7.24
N ILE A 550 -23.12 10.47 -6.10
CA ILE A 550 -24.14 10.20 -5.07
C ILE A 550 -25.55 10.34 -5.63
N LYS A 551 -25.83 11.43 -6.35
CA LYS A 551 -27.14 11.66 -6.97
C LYS A 551 -27.46 10.57 -8.00
N THR A 552 -26.48 10.22 -8.83
CA THR A 552 -26.62 9.16 -9.84
C THR A 552 -26.92 7.80 -9.22
N LEU A 553 -26.25 7.44 -8.11
CA LEU A 553 -26.54 6.21 -7.36
C LEU A 553 -27.98 6.19 -6.82
N GLN A 554 -28.49 7.33 -6.36
CA GLN A 554 -29.86 7.46 -5.82
C GLN A 554 -30.95 7.42 -6.90
N GLU A 555 -30.67 7.92 -8.10
CA GLU A 555 -31.64 8.03 -9.20
C GLU A 555 -31.61 6.84 -10.16
N THR A 556 -30.54 6.03 -10.15
CA THR A 556 -30.32 4.94 -11.10
C THR A 556 -30.12 3.60 -10.38
N GLU A 557 -31.04 2.66 -10.60
CA GLU A 557 -30.90 1.29 -10.11
C GLU A 557 -29.99 0.45 -11.04
N GLY A 558 -29.31 -0.56 -10.47
CA GLY A 558 -28.55 -1.54 -11.25
C GLY A 558 -27.10 -1.18 -11.57
N ILE A 559 -26.47 -0.29 -10.79
CA ILE A 559 -25.02 -0.06 -10.83
C ILE A 559 -24.32 -1.21 -10.11
N ASP A 560 -23.35 -1.86 -10.76
CA ASP A 560 -22.67 -3.05 -10.26
C ASP A 560 -21.27 -2.75 -9.70
N ILE A 561 -20.64 -1.64 -10.10
CA ILE A 561 -19.32 -1.21 -9.63
C ILE A 561 -19.11 0.29 -9.82
N VAL A 562 -18.37 0.92 -8.89
CA VAL A 562 -17.91 2.30 -8.99
C VAL A 562 -16.40 2.33 -9.23
N ILE A 563 -15.95 3.12 -10.19
CA ILE A 563 -14.54 3.43 -10.42
C ILE A 563 -14.40 4.94 -10.25
N SER A 564 -13.65 5.39 -9.24
CA SER A 564 -13.58 6.82 -8.88
C SER A 564 -12.15 7.29 -8.79
N ASP A 565 -11.87 8.48 -9.30
CA ASP A 565 -10.68 9.24 -8.94
C ASP A 565 -10.69 9.59 -7.45
N TRP A 566 -9.51 9.64 -6.84
CA TRP A 566 -9.26 10.16 -5.52
C TRP A 566 -9.44 11.69 -5.47
N ASN A 567 -8.80 12.44 -6.38
CA ASN A 567 -8.78 13.91 -6.32
C ASN A 567 -9.85 14.48 -7.26
N MET A 568 -10.94 15.00 -6.71
CA MET A 568 -11.99 15.64 -7.50
C MET A 568 -12.49 16.89 -6.76
N PRO A 569 -12.99 17.92 -7.46
CA PRO A 569 -13.63 19.07 -6.84
C PRO A 569 -14.87 18.65 -6.04
N ASN A 570 -15.27 19.50 -5.09
CA ASN A 570 -16.41 19.28 -4.19
C ASN A 570 -16.25 18.04 -3.28
N THR A 571 -16.75 16.89 -3.71
CA THR A 571 -16.68 15.61 -2.98
C THR A 571 -15.65 14.73 -3.66
N ASP A 572 -14.47 14.64 -3.05
CA ASP A 572 -13.38 13.78 -3.49
C ASP A 572 -13.74 12.28 -3.40
N GLY A 573 -12.96 11.42 -4.08
CA GLY A 573 -13.24 9.99 -4.16
C GLY A 573 -13.23 9.30 -2.81
N PHE A 574 -12.41 9.76 -1.87
CA PHE A 574 -12.34 9.22 -0.52
C PHE A 574 -13.62 9.50 0.27
N LYS A 575 -14.19 10.69 0.16
CA LYS A 575 -15.50 11.03 0.72
C LYS A 575 -16.63 10.28 0.03
N LEU A 576 -16.58 10.12 -1.29
CA LEU A 576 -17.54 9.30 -2.04
C LEU A 576 -17.52 7.84 -1.55
N LEU A 577 -16.33 7.25 -1.41
CA LEU A 577 -16.15 5.90 -0.88
C LEU A 577 -16.74 5.78 0.53
N LYS A 578 -16.40 6.72 1.43
CA LYS A 578 -16.99 6.75 2.78
C LYS A 578 -18.52 6.81 2.72
N TRP A 579 -19.08 7.68 1.89
CA TRP A 579 -20.52 7.81 1.73
C TRP A 579 -21.18 6.52 1.27
N ILE A 580 -20.62 5.87 0.23
CA ILE A 580 -21.12 4.58 -0.29
C ILE A 580 -21.08 3.52 0.80
N ARG A 581 -19.97 3.44 1.56
CA ARG A 581 -19.77 2.46 2.63
C ARG A 581 -20.67 2.70 3.85
N THR A 582 -21.11 3.94 4.06
CA THR A 582 -22.08 4.31 5.10
C THR A 582 -23.53 4.32 4.62
N SER A 583 -23.80 4.02 3.34
CA SER A 583 -25.14 4.03 2.77
C SER A 583 -25.79 2.65 2.80
N ASP A 584 -26.98 2.56 3.38
CA ASP A 584 -27.73 1.29 3.57
C ASP A 584 -27.94 0.48 2.28
N ASN A 585 -28.07 1.17 1.13
CA ASN A 585 -28.33 0.54 -0.17
C ASN A 585 -27.07 0.24 -0.99
N TYR A 586 -25.91 0.79 -0.63
CA TYR A 586 -24.69 0.75 -1.46
C TYR A 586 -23.44 0.27 -0.71
N SER A 587 -23.53 -0.10 0.57
CA SER A 587 -22.38 -0.44 1.41
C SER A 587 -21.49 -1.55 0.82
N GLU A 588 -22.11 -2.53 0.15
CA GLU A 588 -21.44 -3.65 -0.52
C GLU A 588 -21.10 -3.39 -1.99
N LEU A 589 -21.44 -2.21 -2.55
CA LEU A 589 -21.19 -1.90 -3.95
C LEU A 589 -19.67 -1.91 -4.21
N PRO A 590 -19.17 -2.77 -5.12
CA PRO A 590 -17.76 -2.80 -5.47
C PRO A 590 -17.25 -1.41 -5.85
N PHE A 591 -16.11 -1.03 -5.29
CA PHE A 591 -15.51 0.28 -5.48
C PHE A 591 -14.02 0.14 -5.77
N ILE A 592 -13.59 0.68 -6.91
CA ILE A 592 -12.19 0.80 -7.30
C ILE A 592 -11.77 2.27 -7.18
N MET A 593 -10.74 2.51 -6.38
CA MET A 593 -10.15 3.84 -6.26
C MET A 593 -9.00 4.01 -7.26
N ALA A 594 -9.09 5.01 -8.11
CA ALA A 594 -8.03 5.44 -8.98
C ALA A 594 -7.17 6.52 -8.26
N THR A 595 -5.87 6.28 -8.06
CA THR A 595 -4.98 7.19 -7.30
C THR A 595 -3.79 7.64 -8.15
N GLY A 596 -3.23 8.84 -7.90
CA GLY A 596 -1.98 9.29 -8.53
C GLY A 596 -0.78 8.37 -8.25
N GLN A 597 0.22 8.33 -9.14
CA GLN A 597 1.39 7.43 -8.97
C GLN A 597 2.28 7.86 -7.80
N GLY A 598 2.56 6.92 -6.90
CA GLY A 598 3.52 7.09 -5.79
C GLY A 598 2.92 7.45 -4.42
N ASP A 599 1.59 7.57 -4.28
CA ASP A 599 0.96 7.98 -3.02
C ASP A 599 0.55 6.78 -2.13
N LYS A 600 1.55 5.99 -1.67
CA LYS A 600 1.34 4.83 -0.76
C LYS A 600 0.53 5.20 0.51
N LYS A 601 0.60 6.46 0.97
CA LYS A 601 -0.18 6.99 2.10
C LYS A 601 -1.68 7.16 1.81
N GLN A 602 -2.07 7.47 0.57
CA GLN A 602 -3.49 7.61 0.19
C GLN A 602 -4.14 6.24 0.00
N GLN A 603 -3.39 5.28 -0.56
CA GLN A 603 -3.84 3.89 -0.69
C GLN A 603 -4.17 3.27 0.67
N GLN A 604 -3.34 3.52 1.68
CA GLN A 604 -3.60 3.06 3.06
C GLN A 604 -4.94 3.61 3.59
N LYS A 605 -5.19 4.91 3.42
CA LYS A 605 -6.47 5.54 3.81
C LYS A 605 -7.67 4.94 3.05
N ALA A 606 -7.54 4.70 1.75
CA ALA A 606 -8.59 4.07 0.94
C ALA A 606 -8.99 2.70 1.47
N VAL A 607 -7.99 1.89 1.86
CA VAL A 607 -8.17 0.54 2.43
C VAL A 607 -8.85 0.62 3.79
N GLU A 608 -8.45 1.56 4.65
CA GLU A 608 -9.12 1.85 5.92
C GLU A 608 -10.60 2.24 5.77
N ALA A 609 -10.97 2.83 4.63
CA ALA A 609 -12.36 3.19 4.29
C ALA A 609 -13.13 2.10 3.53
N GLY A 610 -12.56 0.91 3.32
CA GLY A 610 -13.25 -0.21 2.69
C GLY A 610 -13.26 -0.20 1.16
N VAL A 611 -12.26 0.40 0.50
CA VAL A 611 -12.10 0.24 -0.96
C VAL A 611 -11.91 -1.25 -1.31
N ASN A 612 -12.53 -1.75 -2.39
CA ASN A 612 -12.34 -3.15 -2.79
C ASN A 612 -11.00 -3.35 -3.51
N SER A 613 -10.60 -2.38 -4.32
CA SER A 613 -9.30 -2.37 -4.96
C SER A 613 -8.84 -0.97 -5.34
N PHE A 614 -7.56 -0.80 -5.60
CA PHE A 614 -6.96 0.47 -6.03
C PHE A 614 -6.20 0.29 -7.33
N ILE A 615 -6.20 1.33 -8.15
CA ILE A 615 -5.51 1.34 -9.42
C ILE A 615 -4.75 2.65 -9.60
N ALA A 616 -3.49 2.56 -10.02
CA ALA A 616 -2.64 3.74 -10.16
C ALA A 616 -2.89 4.42 -11.51
N LYS A 617 -3.22 5.71 -11.51
CA LYS A 617 -3.44 6.48 -12.72
C LYS A 617 -2.12 6.88 -13.39
N PRO A 618 -2.01 6.78 -14.73
CA PRO A 618 -2.95 6.10 -15.62
C PRO A 618 -2.64 4.60 -15.66
N PHE A 619 -3.69 3.81 -15.82
CA PHE A 619 -3.66 2.35 -15.86
C PHE A 619 -3.94 1.81 -17.26
N ASP A 620 -3.55 0.56 -17.53
CA ASP A 620 -3.87 -0.13 -18.77
C ASP A 620 -5.09 -1.07 -18.63
N SER A 621 -5.57 -1.60 -19.75
CA SER A 621 -6.76 -2.45 -19.80
C SER A 621 -6.57 -3.78 -19.05
N ILE A 622 -5.36 -4.33 -19.00
CA ILE A 622 -5.08 -5.59 -18.30
C ILE A 622 -5.09 -5.36 -16.79
N GLU A 623 -4.44 -4.30 -16.33
CA GLU A 623 -4.43 -3.87 -14.93
C GLU A 623 -5.84 -3.57 -14.44
N LEU A 624 -6.60 -2.77 -15.20
CA LEU A 624 -7.98 -2.43 -14.88
C LEU A 624 -8.87 -3.66 -14.81
N LYS A 625 -8.76 -4.57 -15.79
CA LYS A 625 -9.52 -5.82 -15.78
C LYS A 625 -9.22 -6.67 -14.54
N ASN A 626 -7.94 -6.82 -14.17
CA ASN A 626 -7.56 -7.58 -12.99
C ASN A 626 -8.11 -6.94 -11.70
N LYS A 627 -8.15 -5.61 -11.64
CA LYS A 627 -8.69 -4.85 -10.52
C LYS A 627 -10.21 -4.94 -10.42
N ILE A 628 -10.90 -5.01 -11.55
CA ILE A 628 -12.33 -5.32 -11.62
C ILE A 628 -12.60 -6.75 -11.15
N ASP A 629 -11.86 -7.75 -11.65
CA ASP A 629 -11.99 -9.14 -11.21
C ASP A 629 -11.77 -9.30 -9.68
N GLU A 630 -10.76 -8.60 -9.15
CA GLU A 630 -10.46 -8.52 -7.71
C GLU A 630 -11.62 -7.89 -6.92
N ALA A 631 -12.17 -6.77 -7.40
CA ALA A 631 -13.26 -6.05 -6.75
C ALA A 631 -14.56 -6.89 -6.67
N PHE A 632 -14.80 -7.78 -7.65
CA PHE A 632 -15.92 -8.73 -7.65
C PHE A 632 -15.62 -10.06 -6.91
N GLY A 633 -14.42 -10.21 -6.32
CA GLY A 633 -14.05 -11.40 -5.55
C GLY A 633 -13.87 -12.67 -6.40
N ILE A 634 -13.64 -12.54 -7.71
CA ILE A 634 -13.47 -13.70 -8.60
C ILE A 634 -12.04 -14.23 -8.47
N LYS A 635 -11.90 -15.39 -7.83
CA LYS A 635 -10.67 -16.16 -7.87
C LYS A 635 -10.46 -16.67 -9.29
N LYS A 636 -9.47 -16.13 -10.00
CA LYS A 636 -8.93 -16.80 -11.19
C LYS A 636 -8.50 -18.22 -10.78
N ILE A 637 -8.98 -19.21 -11.52
CA ILE A 637 -8.22 -20.45 -11.71
C ILE A 637 -7.00 -20.05 -12.53
N GLU A 638 -6.00 -19.46 -11.88
CA GLU A 638 -4.67 -19.42 -12.45
C GLU A 638 -4.23 -20.87 -12.54
N LYS A 639 -4.29 -21.37 -13.77
CA LYS A 639 -3.80 -22.66 -14.19
C LYS A 639 -2.32 -22.75 -13.84
N LYS A 640 -1.96 -23.09 -12.60
CA LYS A 640 -0.61 -23.43 -12.14
C LYS A 640 0.47 -22.63 -12.91
N ILE A 641 0.33 -21.30 -12.98
CA ILE A 641 1.53 -20.50 -13.17
C ILE A 641 2.14 -20.60 -11.80
N SER A 642 3.13 -21.50 -11.71
CA SER A 642 3.88 -21.83 -10.51
C SER A 642 4.05 -20.58 -9.65
N GLU A 643 4.02 -20.74 -8.32
CA GLU A 643 4.86 -19.97 -7.42
C GLU A 643 6.03 -19.40 -8.24
N GLU A 644 6.02 -18.12 -8.59
CA GLU A 644 7.21 -17.48 -9.14
C GLU A 644 8.17 -17.55 -7.95
N GLN A 645 8.92 -18.66 -7.90
CA GLN A 645 9.83 -18.99 -6.83
C GLN A 645 10.71 -17.76 -6.64
N LYS A 646 10.54 -17.11 -5.49
CA LYS A 646 11.26 -15.91 -5.12
C LYS A 646 12.75 -16.24 -5.12
N GLY A 647 13.56 -15.34 -5.68
CA GLY A 647 15.02 -15.43 -5.66
C GLY A 647 15.67 -16.02 -6.91
N PRO A 648 17.02 -16.05 -6.94
CA PRO A 648 17.83 -16.42 -8.10
C PRO A 648 17.68 -17.91 -8.44
N LYS A 649 17.63 -18.26 -9.74
CA LYS A 649 17.56 -19.65 -10.21
C LYS A 649 18.79 -20.03 -11.00
N LEU A 650 19.11 -21.32 -11.05
CA LEU A 650 20.12 -21.85 -11.98
C LEU A 650 19.44 -22.33 -13.28
N SER A 651 20.12 -22.12 -14.40
CA SER A 651 19.77 -22.68 -15.70
C SER A 651 20.21 -24.15 -15.78
N ALA A 652 19.75 -24.87 -16.80
CA ALA A 652 20.21 -26.23 -17.09
C ALA A 652 21.73 -26.33 -17.35
N SER A 653 22.38 -25.22 -17.69
CA SER A 653 23.83 -25.11 -17.90
C SER A 653 24.60 -24.69 -16.64
N GLY A 654 23.93 -24.56 -15.49
CA GLY A 654 24.55 -24.15 -14.22
C GLY A 654 24.78 -22.64 -14.07
N LYS A 655 24.30 -21.82 -15.01
CA LYS A 655 24.39 -20.34 -14.97
C LYS A 655 23.22 -19.75 -14.19
N VAL A 656 23.39 -18.63 -13.50
CA VAL A 656 22.26 -17.98 -12.83
C VAL A 656 21.31 -17.35 -13.85
N LYS A 657 20.00 -17.53 -13.69
CA LYS A 657 18.98 -16.81 -14.46
C LYS A 657 18.85 -15.42 -13.86
N LEU A 658 19.12 -14.41 -14.67
CA LEU A 658 19.05 -13.01 -14.28
C LEU A 658 17.85 -12.37 -14.99
N ARG A 659 16.79 -12.06 -14.23
CA ARG A 659 15.58 -11.40 -14.73
C ARG A 659 15.69 -9.89 -14.53
N ILE A 660 15.61 -9.14 -15.62
CA ILE A 660 15.67 -7.66 -15.61
C ILE A 660 14.36 -7.07 -16.13
N ALA A 661 13.68 -6.27 -15.31
CA ALA A 661 12.51 -5.50 -15.71
C ALA A 661 12.90 -4.20 -16.45
N HIS A 662 12.10 -3.80 -17.45
CA HIS A 662 12.25 -2.52 -18.16
C HIS A 662 10.91 -2.07 -18.77
N ILE A 663 10.85 -0.84 -19.29
CA ILE A 663 9.73 -0.32 -20.11
C ILE A 663 10.19 0.07 -21.53
N GLN A 664 9.24 0.48 -22.39
CA GLN A 664 9.39 0.80 -23.82
C GLN A 664 9.91 2.23 -24.09
N ILE A 665 11.12 2.56 -23.62
CA ILE A 665 11.79 3.86 -23.84
C ILE A 665 13.28 3.70 -24.22
N THR A 666 13.88 4.69 -24.89
CA THR A 666 15.29 4.60 -25.33
C THR A 666 16.29 4.52 -24.18
N ASP A 667 15.91 4.99 -22.99
CA ASP A 667 16.70 4.96 -21.75
C ASP A 667 17.15 3.55 -21.37
N HIS A 668 16.43 2.52 -21.82
CA HIS A 668 16.70 1.12 -21.55
C HIS A 668 17.37 0.39 -22.73
N LEU A 669 17.72 1.11 -23.80
CA LEU A 669 18.29 0.53 -25.02
C LEU A 669 19.61 -0.21 -24.77
N VAL A 670 20.37 0.15 -23.74
CA VAL A 670 21.56 -0.60 -23.31
C VAL A 670 21.25 -2.08 -23.03
N LEU A 671 20.08 -2.37 -22.45
CA LEU A 671 19.60 -3.73 -22.20
C LEU A 671 19.15 -4.40 -23.50
N GLY A 672 18.51 -3.66 -24.41
CA GLY A 672 18.08 -4.15 -25.72
C GLY A 672 19.24 -4.54 -26.63
N VAL A 673 20.27 -3.70 -26.68
CA VAL A 673 21.52 -3.98 -27.40
C VAL A 673 22.23 -5.18 -26.78
N LEU A 674 22.32 -5.26 -25.45
CA LEU A 674 22.89 -6.43 -24.78
C LEU A 674 22.16 -7.72 -25.19
N LYS A 675 20.82 -7.71 -25.11
CA LYS A 675 19.97 -8.86 -25.50
C LYS A 675 20.21 -9.26 -26.96
N HIS A 676 20.31 -8.29 -27.86
CA HIS A 676 20.59 -8.53 -29.29
C HIS A 676 21.97 -9.12 -29.54
N LEU A 677 23.02 -8.58 -28.90
CA LEU A 677 24.38 -9.07 -29.04
C LEU A 677 24.53 -10.50 -28.48
N ILE A 678 23.80 -10.82 -27.40
CA ILE A 678 23.72 -12.19 -26.87
C ILE A 678 23.01 -13.11 -27.86
N ALA A 679 21.88 -12.69 -28.42
CA ALA A 679 21.11 -13.49 -29.38
C ALA A 679 21.88 -13.78 -30.67
N LYS A 680 22.73 -12.85 -31.13
CA LYS A 680 23.61 -13.05 -32.29
C LYS A 680 24.85 -13.88 -31.99
N GLY A 681 25.18 -14.11 -30.72
CA GLY A 681 26.43 -14.75 -30.30
C GLY A 681 27.65 -13.83 -30.32
N ASP A 682 27.48 -12.53 -30.56
CA ASP A 682 28.53 -11.51 -30.50
C ASP A 682 29.01 -11.28 -29.05
N MET A 683 28.16 -11.62 -28.07
CA MET A 683 28.49 -11.68 -26.65
C MET A 683 27.95 -12.96 -26.02
N ALA A 684 28.76 -13.65 -25.22
CA ALA A 684 28.37 -14.92 -24.60
C ALA A 684 28.60 -14.86 -23.08
N PRO A 685 27.56 -14.60 -22.26
CA PRO A 685 27.70 -14.53 -20.81
C PRO A 685 28.09 -15.91 -20.26
N GLN A 686 29.05 -15.96 -19.36
CA GLN A 686 29.57 -17.18 -18.73
C GLN A 686 28.85 -17.52 -17.44
N HIS A 687 28.42 -16.53 -16.67
CA HIS A 687 27.88 -16.74 -15.33
C HIS A 687 26.35 -16.64 -15.28
N PHE A 688 25.71 -16.01 -16.26
CA PHE A 688 24.27 -15.81 -16.28
C PHE A 688 23.56 -16.14 -17.61
N VAL A 689 22.24 -16.30 -17.52
CA VAL A 689 21.30 -16.29 -18.65
C VAL A 689 20.39 -15.08 -18.49
N LEU A 690 20.34 -14.22 -19.50
CA LEU A 690 19.55 -12.99 -19.48
C LEU A 690 18.08 -13.26 -19.81
N GLU A 691 17.17 -12.86 -18.92
CA GLU A 691 15.74 -12.81 -19.16
C GLU A 691 15.25 -11.37 -18.98
N THR A 692 14.50 -10.84 -19.95
CA THR A 692 13.99 -9.45 -19.92
C THR A 692 12.47 -9.46 -19.77
N LYS A 693 11.94 -8.61 -18.88
CA LYS A 693 10.50 -8.45 -18.65
C LYS A 693 10.09 -7.02 -18.97
N CYS A 694 9.49 -6.82 -20.15
CA CYS A 694 8.95 -5.53 -20.55
C CYS A 694 7.61 -5.30 -19.83
N LEU A 695 7.54 -4.25 -19.03
CA LEU A 695 6.38 -3.88 -18.22
C LEU A 695 5.77 -2.56 -18.72
N PRO A 696 4.47 -2.33 -18.49
CA PRO A 696 3.75 -1.22 -19.12
C PRO A 696 4.05 0.16 -18.53
N GLY A 697 4.69 0.23 -17.35
CA GLY A 697 5.02 1.50 -16.70
C GLY A 697 5.93 1.34 -15.48
N TRP A 698 6.20 2.46 -14.80
CA TRP A 698 7.16 2.52 -13.69
C TRP A 698 6.68 1.79 -12.42
N ASN A 699 5.40 1.88 -12.07
CA ASN A 699 4.86 1.22 -10.88
C ASN A 699 4.97 -0.31 -10.95
N PRO A 700 4.58 -0.98 -12.06
CA PRO A 700 4.83 -2.41 -12.22
C PRO A 700 6.31 -2.81 -12.11
N VAL A 701 7.22 -1.97 -12.62
CA VAL A 701 8.67 -2.22 -12.51
C VAL A 701 9.12 -2.15 -11.05
N ALA A 702 8.70 -1.12 -10.32
CA ALA A 702 9.00 -0.97 -8.90
C ALA A 702 8.43 -2.13 -8.07
N ASP A 703 7.16 -2.51 -8.29
CA ASP A 703 6.48 -3.62 -7.61
C ASP A 703 7.16 -4.97 -7.89
N ALA A 704 7.62 -5.20 -9.13
CA ALA A 704 8.34 -6.41 -9.50
C ALA A 704 9.69 -6.52 -8.79
N LEU A 705 10.40 -5.41 -8.62
CA LEU A 705 11.67 -5.34 -7.91
C LEU A 705 11.47 -5.50 -6.39
N GLU A 706 10.50 -4.79 -5.80
CA GLU A 706 10.15 -4.83 -4.37
C GLU A 706 9.75 -6.23 -3.91
N LYS A 707 8.88 -6.91 -4.68
CA LYS A 707 8.37 -8.25 -4.34
C LYS A 707 9.30 -9.40 -4.74
N GLY A 708 10.46 -9.10 -5.34
CA GLY A 708 11.42 -10.10 -5.76
C GLY A 708 10.98 -10.97 -6.94
N ARG A 709 10.09 -10.44 -7.81
CA ARG A 709 9.68 -11.12 -9.05
C ARG A 709 10.73 -11.00 -10.15
N VAL A 710 11.56 -9.96 -10.09
CA VAL A 710 12.76 -9.78 -10.90
C VAL A 710 13.98 -9.59 -9.99
N ASP A 711 15.16 -9.84 -10.55
CA ASP A 711 16.43 -9.78 -9.82
C ASP A 711 17.05 -8.38 -9.96
N ALA A 712 16.82 -7.72 -11.09
CA ALA A 712 17.20 -6.33 -11.35
C ALA A 712 16.11 -5.58 -12.14
N ALA A 713 16.23 -4.26 -12.21
CA ALA A 713 15.39 -3.42 -13.05
C ALA A 713 16.16 -2.22 -13.60
N CYS A 714 15.87 -1.86 -14.86
CA CYS A 714 16.11 -0.51 -15.35
C CYS A 714 14.95 0.38 -14.89
N VAL A 715 15.22 1.31 -13.98
CA VAL A 715 14.20 2.11 -13.29
C VAL A 715 14.69 3.54 -13.07
N LEU A 716 13.78 4.50 -12.95
CA LEU A 716 14.12 5.88 -12.59
C LEU A 716 14.90 5.94 -11.28
N ALA A 717 15.99 6.72 -11.25
CA ALA A 717 16.81 6.93 -10.05
C ALA A 717 15.99 7.29 -8.80
N PRO A 718 15.08 8.29 -8.84
CA PRO A 718 14.27 8.62 -7.67
C PRO A 718 13.39 7.48 -7.15
N ILE A 719 12.87 6.62 -8.03
CA ILE A 719 12.06 5.46 -7.63
C ILE A 719 12.94 4.43 -6.91
N ALA A 720 14.13 4.14 -7.43
CA ALA A 720 15.05 3.22 -6.76
C ALA A 720 15.51 3.75 -5.39
N MET A 721 15.73 5.07 -5.28
CA MET A 721 16.06 5.73 -4.02
C MET A 721 14.91 5.67 -3.02
N ASP A 722 13.67 5.90 -3.47
CA ASP A 722 12.47 5.82 -2.64
C ASP A 722 12.24 4.39 -2.11
N LEU A 723 12.34 3.37 -2.99
CA LEU A 723 12.30 1.96 -2.58
C LEU A 723 13.36 1.65 -1.51
N TYR A 724 14.59 2.11 -1.70
CA TYR A 724 15.66 1.93 -0.72
C TYR A 724 15.36 2.62 0.63
N SER A 725 14.69 3.78 0.61
CA SER A 725 14.29 4.50 1.82
C SER A 725 13.22 3.76 2.66
N PHE A 726 12.47 2.85 2.04
CA PHE A 726 11.50 1.95 2.68
C PHE A 726 12.11 0.56 2.98
N ASP A 727 13.42 0.49 3.17
CA ASP A 727 14.16 -0.73 3.53
C ASP A 727 14.04 -1.89 2.52
N VAL A 728 13.67 -1.60 1.26
CA VAL A 728 13.73 -2.60 0.19
C VAL A 728 15.20 -2.97 -0.06
N PRO A 729 15.60 -4.25 0.02
CA PRO A 729 17.00 -4.67 -0.05
C PRO A 729 17.50 -4.64 -1.50
N ILE A 730 17.80 -3.43 -2.01
CA ILE A 730 18.34 -3.19 -3.34
C ILE A 730 19.59 -2.30 -3.28
N LYS A 731 20.45 -2.42 -4.29
CA LYS A 731 21.59 -1.53 -4.55
C LYS A 731 21.56 -1.06 -6.00
N MET A 732 22.11 0.12 -6.24
CA MET A 732 22.36 0.62 -7.58
C MET A 732 23.78 0.24 -8.03
N ILE A 733 23.92 -0.42 -9.18
CA ILE A 733 25.23 -0.92 -9.65
C ILE A 733 25.81 -0.11 -10.84
N LEU A 734 24.95 0.54 -11.63
CA LEU A 734 25.33 1.27 -12.85
C LEU A 734 24.23 2.26 -13.24
N LEU A 735 24.57 3.31 -13.99
CA LEU A 735 23.56 4.08 -14.74
C LEU A 735 23.06 3.25 -15.95
N ALA A 736 21.79 3.44 -16.32
CA ALA A 736 21.30 2.90 -17.60
C ALA A 736 21.68 3.83 -18.78
N HIS A 737 21.69 5.15 -18.54
CA HIS A 737 22.09 6.20 -19.47
C HIS A 737 22.26 7.53 -18.72
N LYS A 738 22.73 8.56 -19.43
CA LYS A 738 22.68 9.98 -19.04
C LYS A 738 21.85 10.77 -20.06
N ASN A 739 21.29 11.92 -19.69
CA ASN A 739 20.37 12.73 -20.52
C ASN A 739 19.18 11.90 -21.07
N GLY A 740 18.58 12.29 -22.19
CA GLY A 740 17.62 11.46 -22.94
C GLY A 740 16.15 11.84 -22.75
N SER A 741 15.86 12.88 -21.98
CA SER A 741 14.51 13.40 -21.83
C SER A 741 14.27 14.62 -22.72
N ILE A 742 13.03 14.80 -23.14
CA ILE A 742 12.57 15.86 -24.02
C ILE A 742 11.38 16.57 -23.38
N PHE A 743 11.39 17.90 -23.40
CA PHE A 743 10.26 18.76 -23.06
C PHE A 743 9.64 19.25 -24.36
N VAL A 744 8.37 18.91 -24.58
CA VAL A 744 7.59 19.40 -25.71
C VAL A 744 6.45 20.31 -25.25
N ARG A 745 6.16 21.32 -26.05
CA ARG A 745 5.05 22.27 -25.87
C ARG A 745 3.92 21.93 -26.83
N ASN A 746 2.68 22.00 -26.38
CA ASN A 746 1.53 21.86 -27.28
C ASN A 746 1.60 22.92 -28.38
N ARG A 747 1.35 22.53 -29.63
CA ARG A 747 1.32 23.50 -30.72
C ARG A 747 0.07 24.39 -30.66
N ARG A 748 -0.99 23.91 -30.00
CA ARG A 748 -2.24 24.66 -29.81
C ARG A 748 -2.04 25.77 -28.78
N GLY A 749 -2.58 26.96 -29.09
CA GLY A 749 -2.54 28.12 -28.21
C GLY A 749 -1.54 29.20 -28.66
N ASP A 750 -1.71 30.40 -28.09
CA ASP A 750 -0.95 31.59 -28.45
C ASP A 750 0.32 31.70 -27.60
N TYR A 751 1.44 31.16 -28.11
CA TYR A 751 2.74 31.23 -27.44
C TYR A 751 3.53 32.45 -27.91
N ARG A 752 3.47 33.51 -27.10
CA ARG A 752 4.13 34.79 -27.33
C ARG A 752 4.51 35.44 -26.01
N GLU A 753 5.26 36.53 -26.06
CA GLU A 753 5.59 37.28 -24.86
C GLU A 753 4.38 37.99 -24.24
N PRO A 754 4.25 37.98 -22.89
CA PRO A 754 5.12 37.30 -21.93
C PRO A 754 4.87 35.78 -21.87
N PHE A 755 5.92 34.95 -22.07
CA PHE A 755 5.78 33.51 -22.31
C PHE A 755 5.17 32.72 -21.14
N GLN A 756 5.25 33.24 -19.92
CA GLN A 756 4.66 32.59 -18.74
C GLN A 756 3.15 32.43 -18.89
N ASP A 757 2.49 33.38 -19.57
CA ASP A 757 1.04 33.41 -19.72
C ASP A 757 0.54 32.24 -20.55
N TYR A 758 1.37 31.70 -21.45
CA TYR A 758 1.01 30.50 -22.19
C TYR A 758 0.86 29.28 -21.28
N PHE A 759 1.65 29.17 -20.21
CA PHE A 759 1.68 28.03 -19.30
C PHE A 759 0.75 28.19 -18.08
N ARG A 760 0.36 29.42 -17.77
CA ARG A 760 -0.44 29.75 -16.58
C ARG A 760 -1.83 29.10 -16.66
N ASN A 761 -2.28 28.55 -15.54
CA ASN A 761 -3.55 27.85 -15.33
C ASN A 761 -3.77 26.65 -16.27
N LYS A 762 -2.67 26.04 -16.75
CA LYS A 762 -2.71 24.85 -17.61
C LYS A 762 -2.08 23.66 -16.92
N SER A 763 -2.29 22.50 -17.53
CA SER A 763 -1.70 21.24 -17.11
C SER A 763 -0.44 20.91 -17.88
N PHE A 764 0.54 20.28 -17.23
CA PHE A 764 1.76 19.81 -17.84
C PHE A 764 2.02 18.35 -17.49
N LEU A 765 2.22 17.49 -18.50
CA LEU A 765 2.28 16.05 -18.25
C LEU A 765 3.69 15.58 -17.88
N ILE A 766 3.78 14.70 -16.87
CA ILE A 766 5.01 14.07 -16.39
C ILE A 766 4.83 12.56 -16.26
N PRO A 767 5.90 11.74 -16.37
CA PRO A 767 5.77 10.29 -16.45
C PRO A 767 5.59 9.63 -15.09
N HIS A 768 6.02 10.30 -14.02
CA HIS A 768 5.90 9.85 -12.63
C HIS A 768 6.26 11.02 -11.69
N LYS A 769 5.63 11.08 -10.50
CA LYS A 769 5.93 12.10 -9.46
C LYS A 769 7.37 12.00 -8.94
N LEU A 770 7.85 10.78 -8.73
CA LEU A 770 9.26 10.47 -8.46
C LEU A 770 10.03 10.30 -9.77
N SER A 771 10.24 11.37 -10.54
CA SER A 771 11.04 11.31 -11.77
C SER A 771 11.92 12.54 -11.96
N ILE A 772 13.04 12.35 -12.65
CA ILE A 772 13.90 13.46 -13.07
C ILE A 772 13.18 14.42 -14.03
N HIS A 773 12.21 13.91 -14.79
CA HIS A 773 11.35 14.70 -15.69
C HIS A 773 10.51 15.71 -14.90
N HIS A 774 9.91 15.26 -13.79
CA HIS A 774 9.18 16.15 -12.88
C HIS A 774 10.12 17.19 -12.28
N MET A 775 11.31 16.78 -11.84
CA MET A 775 12.30 17.68 -11.25
C MET A 775 12.76 18.77 -12.22
N LEU A 776 13.11 18.40 -13.46
CA LEU A 776 13.59 19.33 -14.48
C LEU A 776 12.48 20.26 -15.00
N ALA A 777 11.26 19.75 -15.15
CA ALA A 777 10.11 20.57 -15.48
C ALA A 777 9.80 21.57 -14.35
N HIS A 778 9.86 21.12 -13.09
CA HIS A 778 9.70 21.99 -11.92
C HIS A 778 10.77 23.09 -11.89
N MET A 779 12.04 22.75 -12.14
CA MET A 779 13.13 23.73 -12.25
C MET A 779 12.88 24.77 -13.35
N PHE A 780 12.36 24.35 -14.51
CA PHE A 780 12.03 25.25 -15.61
C PHE A 780 10.91 26.22 -15.21
N PHE A 781 9.80 25.71 -14.65
CA PHE A 781 8.66 26.53 -14.27
C PHE A 781 8.98 27.52 -13.13
N ASP A 782 9.70 27.05 -12.10
CA ASP A 782 10.20 27.90 -11.01
C ASP A 782 11.04 29.07 -11.55
N ARG A 783 11.88 28.79 -12.55
CA ARG A 783 12.77 29.79 -13.15
C ARG A 783 12.08 30.83 -14.00
N ILE A 784 10.96 30.49 -14.63
CA ILE A 784 10.16 31.47 -15.38
C ILE A 784 9.15 32.20 -14.48
N GLY A 785 9.14 31.91 -13.17
CA GLY A 785 8.33 32.59 -12.17
C GLY A 785 6.93 32.01 -12.01
N LEU A 786 6.72 30.75 -12.39
CA LEU A 786 5.47 30.02 -12.16
C LEU A 786 5.63 29.06 -10.98
N ARG A 787 4.69 29.10 -10.04
CA ARG A 787 4.60 28.12 -8.99
C ARG A 787 3.98 26.84 -9.55
N ALA A 788 4.78 25.79 -9.66
CA ALA A 788 4.29 24.48 -10.08
C ALA A 788 3.74 23.68 -8.89
N GLY A 789 2.62 23.00 -9.10
CA GLY A 789 2.00 22.08 -8.15
C GLY A 789 1.62 20.76 -8.80
N MET A 790 1.23 19.78 -7.99
CA MET A 790 0.57 18.58 -8.52
C MET A 790 -0.91 18.89 -8.74
N ASP A 791 -1.53 18.10 -9.61
CA ASP A 791 -2.98 18.13 -9.79
C ASP A 791 -3.75 18.12 -8.45
N GLY A 792 -4.68 19.06 -8.28
CA GLY A 792 -5.37 19.37 -7.02
C GLY A 792 -4.76 20.46 -6.13
N ASP A 793 -3.60 21.05 -6.46
CA ASP A 793 -3.06 22.23 -5.75
C ASP A 793 -3.72 23.54 -6.25
N PHE A 794 -4.72 24.02 -5.52
CA PHE A 794 -5.45 25.27 -5.83
C PHE A 794 -4.58 26.55 -5.75
N HIS A 795 -3.33 26.45 -5.30
CA HIS A 795 -2.40 27.58 -5.22
C HIS A 795 -1.29 27.55 -6.27
N ALA A 796 -1.33 26.60 -7.21
CA ALA A 796 -0.36 26.49 -8.29
C ALA A 796 -0.73 27.34 -9.52
N ASP A 797 0.29 27.93 -10.16
CA ASP A 797 0.13 28.60 -11.45
C ASP A 797 0.14 27.60 -12.63
N ILE A 798 0.66 26.39 -12.41
CA ILE A 798 0.69 25.30 -13.38
C ILE A 798 0.61 23.95 -12.64
N ASN A 799 -0.21 23.03 -13.15
CA ASN A 799 -0.44 21.73 -12.52
C ASN A 799 0.26 20.60 -13.27
N PHE A 800 0.97 19.75 -12.54
CA PHE A 800 1.54 18.52 -13.08
C PHE A 800 0.54 17.37 -13.04
N GLU A 801 0.32 16.77 -14.20
CA GLU A 801 -0.50 15.57 -14.35
C GLU A 801 0.40 14.37 -14.68
N VAL A 802 0.19 13.26 -13.96
CA VAL A 802 0.98 12.04 -14.21
C VAL A 802 0.33 11.24 -15.32
N VAL A 803 1.07 11.02 -16.42
CA VAL A 803 0.61 10.22 -17.57
C VAL A 803 1.70 9.21 -17.96
N THR A 804 1.34 7.96 -18.26
CA THR A 804 2.33 6.97 -18.69
C THR A 804 2.93 7.41 -20.03
N PRO A 805 4.26 7.25 -20.24
CA PRO A 805 4.95 7.78 -21.40
C PRO A 805 4.24 7.51 -22.74
N VAL A 806 3.79 6.26 -22.95
CA VAL A 806 3.14 5.83 -24.19
C VAL A 806 1.83 6.59 -24.48
N LYS A 807 1.11 7.01 -23.44
CA LYS A 807 -0.20 7.69 -23.57
C LYS A 807 -0.09 9.21 -23.68
N MET A 808 1.07 9.81 -23.38
CA MET A 808 1.23 11.27 -23.36
C MET A 808 0.88 11.98 -24.68
N PRO A 809 1.27 11.47 -25.87
CA PRO A 809 0.91 12.14 -27.12
C PRO A 809 -0.60 12.14 -27.37
N GLN A 810 -1.29 11.04 -27.05
CA GLN A 810 -2.73 10.96 -27.16
C GLN A 810 -3.41 11.93 -26.18
N PHE A 811 -2.96 11.95 -24.93
CA PHE A 811 -3.51 12.85 -23.91
C PHE A 811 -3.31 14.32 -24.30
N LEU A 812 -2.15 14.69 -24.86
CA LEU A 812 -1.89 16.02 -25.39
C LEU A 812 -2.80 16.38 -26.59
N LYS A 813 -3.16 15.40 -27.44
CA LYS A 813 -4.10 15.59 -28.56
C LYS A 813 -5.52 15.84 -28.06
N GLU A 814 -5.94 15.10 -27.03
CA GLU A 814 -7.32 15.09 -26.51
C GLU A 814 -7.56 16.21 -25.46
N ASN A 815 -6.54 16.68 -24.74
CA ASN A 815 -6.65 17.71 -23.71
C ASN A 815 -6.26 19.12 -24.21
N VAL A 816 -7.22 20.04 -24.24
CA VAL A 816 -7.00 21.44 -24.65
C VAL A 816 -6.24 22.24 -23.59
N GLU A 817 -6.36 21.86 -22.31
CA GLU A 817 -5.68 22.50 -21.18
C GLU A 817 -4.26 21.97 -20.98
N ALA A 818 -3.86 20.88 -21.64
CA ALA A 818 -2.50 20.37 -21.57
C ALA A 818 -1.54 21.24 -22.43
N CYS A 819 -0.66 21.97 -21.76
CA CYS A 819 0.27 22.90 -22.41
C CYS A 819 1.54 22.25 -22.96
N GLY A 820 1.82 21.00 -22.59
CA GLY A 820 3.00 20.24 -22.98
C GLY A 820 3.26 19.04 -22.08
N PHE A 821 4.38 18.35 -22.32
CA PHE A 821 4.85 17.27 -21.45
C PHE A 821 6.36 17.12 -21.48
N MET A 822 6.92 16.51 -20.43
CA MET A 822 8.32 16.11 -20.38
C MET A 822 8.45 14.61 -20.17
N VAL A 823 9.21 13.92 -21.01
CA VAL A 823 9.29 12.45 -21.01
C VAL A 823 10.61 11.96 -21.61
N ALA A 824 10.94 10.69 -21.40
CA ALA A 824 12.02 10.02 -22.10
C ALA A 824 11.71 9.88 -23.60
N GLU A 825 12.73 10.00 -24.44
CA GLU A 825 12.62 9.68 -25.86
C GLU A 825 12.28 8.19 -26.08
N PRO A 826 11.63 7.81 -27.20
CA PRO A 826 11.35 8.59 -28.41
C PRO A 826 10.00 9.32 -28.41
N ILE A 827 9.31 9.36 -27.27
CA ILE A 827 7.90 9.77 -27.19
C ILE A 827 7.69 11.24 -27.59
N GLY A 828 8.56 12.14 -27.14
CA GLY A 828 8.45 13.56 -27.49
C GLY A 828 8.78 13.81 -28.95
N THR A 829 9.84 13.20 -29.50
CA THR A 829 10.13 13.31 -30.94
C THR A 829 8.98 12.73 -31.78
N LYS A 830 8.34 11.65 -31.33
CA LYS A 830 7.13 11.12 -31.99
C LYS A 830 5.98 12.11 -31.96
N ALA A 831 5.71 12.79 -30.85
CA ALA A 831 4.64 13.79 -30.79
C ALA A 831 4.90 14.98 -31.74
N ILE A 832 6.17 15.40 -31.86
CA ILE A 832 6.58 16.43 -32.84
C ILE A 832 6.36 15.93 -34.27
N ALA A 833 6.80 14.70 -34.56
CA ALA A 833 6.64 14.06 -35.86
C ALA A 833 5.17 13.79 -36.24
N SER A 834 4.28 13.68 -35.25
CA SER A 834 2.82 13.63 -35.42
C SER A 834 2.15 14.99 -35.42
N ASN A 835 2.92 16.09 -35.50
CA ASN A 835 2.40 17.46 -35.60
C ASN A 835 1.59 17.92 -34.38
N LEU A 836 1.75 17.25 -33.23
CA LEU A 836 1.00 17.53 -31.99
C LEU A 836 1.70 18.57 -31.11
N ALA A 837 3.02 18.60 -31.15
CA ALA A 837 3.84 19.39 -30.23
C ALA A 837 5.06 20.00 -30.92
N ASP A 838 5.64 21.02 -30.30
CA ASP A 838 6.91 21.63 -30.67
C ASP A 838 7.96 21.36 -29.59
N LEU A 839 9.22 21.25 -29.99
CA LEU A 839 10.33 21.10 -29.03
C LEU A 839 10.51 22.40 -28.23
N GLN A 840 10.43 22.32 -26.90
CA GLN A 840 10.87 23.41 -26.03
C GLN A 840 12.36 23.26 -25.71
N PHE A 841 12.76 22.13 -25.14
CA PHE A 841 14.17 21.82 -24.86
C PHE A 841 14.42 20.34 -24.63
N LEU A 842 15.67 19.93 -24.73
CA LEU A 842 16.18 18.64 -24.30
C LEU A 842 16.77 18.76 -22.91
N SER A 843 16.62 17.73 -22.07
CA SER A 843 17.04 17.80 -20.66
C SER A 843 18.52 18.14 -20.47
N GLY A 844 19.38 17.71 -21.39
CA GLY A 844 20.81 18.03 -21.39
C GLY A 844 21.12 19.53 -21.51
N GLU A 845 20.17 20.34 -21.97
CA GLU A 845 20.32 21.80 -22.04
C GLU A 845 20.18 22.46 -20.66
N LEU A 846 19.37 21.89 -19.77
CA LEU A 846 19.23 22.35 -18.38
C LEU A 846 20.24 21.69 -17.46
N TRP A 847 20.49 20.39 -17.65
CA TRP A 847 21.42 19.63 -16.84
C TRP A 847 22.21 18.67 -17.73
N ALA A 848 23.40 19.08 -18.15
CA ALA A 848 24.21 18.29 -19.06
C ALA A 848 24.76 17.03 -18.38
N GLU A 849 24.55 15.88 -19.03
CA GLU A 849 24.96 14.54 -18.58
C GLU A 849 24.32 14.11 -17.26
N HIS A 850 23.10 14.57 -16.97
CA HIS A 850 22.40 14.23 -15.75
C HIS A 850 22.04 12.73 -15.65
N PRO A 851 22.01 12.14 -14.43
CA PRO A 851 21.46 10.80 -14.22
C PRO A 851 19.93 10.79 -14.42
N CYS A 852 19.40 9.71 -14.97
CA CYS A 852 17.96 9.50 -15.18
C CYS A 852 17.54 8.10 -14.73
N CYS A 853 17.70 7.09 -15.59
CA CYS A 853 17.45 5.69 -15.24
C CYS A 853 18.73 5.00 -14.76
N VAL A 854 18.56 4.05 -13.85
CA VAL A 854 19.63 3.29 -13.19
C VAL A 854 19.36 1.80 -13.30
N VAL A 855 20.41 1.01 -13.13
CA VAL A 855 20.30 -0.45 -12.95
C VAL A 855 20.30 -0.72 -11.45
N ALA A 856 19.09 -0.92 -10.90
CA ALA A 856 18.88 -1.30 -9.51
C ALA A 856 18.76 -2.83 -9.42
N MET A 857 19.47 -3.43 -8.46
CA MET A 857 19.54 -4.89 -8.31
C MET A 857 19.32 -5.28 -6.85
N ARG A 858 18.66 -6.42 -6.63
CA ARG A 858 18.38 -6.91 -5.27
C ARG A 858 19.67 -7.35 -4.57
N ASP A 859 19.80 -6.94 -3.31
CA ASP A 859 20.97 -7.21 -2.47
C ASP A 859 21.15 -8.71 -2.22
N ASP A 860 20.03 -9.44 -2.13
CA ASP A 860 19.99 -10.90 -2.01
C ASP A 860 20.43 -11.64 -3.30
N PHE A 861 20.53 -10.96 -4.45
CA PHE A 861 21.14 -11.48 -5.67
C PHE A 861 22.63 -11.12 -5.75
N ILE A 862 23.01 -9.88 -5.37
CA ILE A 862 24.39 -9.38 -5.48
C ILE A 862 25.38 -10.29 -4.75
N GLY A 863 25.12 -10.56 -3.47
CA GLY A 863 26.05 -11.32 -2.63
C GLY A 863 26.38 -12.71 -3.18
N PRO A 864 25.38 -13.57 -3.46
CA PRO A 864 25.61 -14.93 -3.96
C PRO A 864 26.14 -15.02 -5.40
N HIS A 865 25.97 -13.98 -6.21
CA HIS A 865 26.24 -14.03 -7.66
C HIS A 865 27.17 -12.93 -8.17
N MET A 866 28.14 -12.51 -7.36
CA MET A 866 29.05 -11.39 -7.67
C MET A 866 29.69 -11.46 -9.07
N ASP A 867 30.15 -12.63 -9.51
CA ASP A 867 30.77 -12.79 -10.84
C ASP A 867 29.80 -12.48 -11.99
N ALA A 868 28.53 -12.88 -11.84
CA ALA A 868 27.48 -12.54 -12.80
C ALA A 868 27.19 -11.03 -12.82
N VAL A 869 27.32 -10.35 -11.68
CA VAL A 869 27.11 -8.89 -11.59
C VAL A 869 28.25 -8.13 -12.26
N TYR A 870 29.51 -8.54 -12.03
CA TYR A 870 30.67 -7.97 -12.71
C TYR A 870 30.57 -8.15 -14.22
N GLU A 871 30.26 -9.36 -14.67
CA GLU A 871 30.10 -9.67 -16.08
C GLU A 871 28.96 -8.87 -16.73
N LEU A 872 27.77 -8.84 -16.10
CA LEU A 872 26.64 -8.04 -16.57
C LEU A 872 27.03 -6.57 -16.74
N THR A 873 27.66 -6.00 -15.71
CA THR A 873 28.04 -4.58 -15.70
C THR A 873 29.02 -4.27 -16.83
N GLU A 874 30.01 -5.12 -17.05
CA GLU A 874 30.96 -4.97 -18.17
C GLU A 874 30.26 -5.05 -19.53
N MET A 875 29.34 -6.01 -19.71
CA MET A 875 28.59 -6.19 -20.95
C MET A 875 27.61 -5.04 -21.22
N LEU A 876 26.98 -4.47 -20.20
CA LEU A 876 26.14 -3.27 -20.32
C LEU A 876 26.97 -2.06 -20.75
N VAL A 877 28.16 -1.87 -20.15
CA VAL A 877 29.09 -0.80 -20.55
C VAL A 877 29.56 -0.96 -22.01
N LYS A 878 29.79 -2.19 -22.48
CA LYS A 878 30.08 -2.46 -23.90
C LYS A 878 28.87 -2.16 -24.81
N SER A 879 27.67 -2.47 -24.35
CA SER A 879 26.43 -2.19 -25.07
C SER A 879 26.17 -0.68 -25.18
N GLY A 880 26.46 0.09 -24.13
CA GLY A 880 26.40 1.54 -24.15
C GLY A 880 27.35 2.17 -25.17
N LYS A 881 28.60 1.69 -25.24
CA LYS A 881 29.54 2.09 -26.30
C LYS A 881 29.06 1.75 -27.70
N PHE A 882 28.48 0.57 -27.89
CA PHE A 882 27.93 0.18 -29.19
C PHE A 882 26.87 1.16 -29.68
N ILE A 883 26.01 1.66 -28.79
CA ILE A 883 24.98 2.66 -29.14
C ILE A 883 25.63 3.95 -29.65
N GLU A 884 26.70 4.41 -29.00
CA GLU A 884 27.41 5.63 -29.38
C GLU A 884 28.21 5.49 -30.69
N GLU A 885 28.84 4.32 -30.90
CA GLU A 885 29.65 4.05 -32.10
C GLU A 885 28.79 3.69 -33.34
N LYS A 886 27.61 3.09 -33.14
CA LYS A 886 26.75 2.56 -34.21
C LYS A 886 25.28 2.97 -34.02
N PRO A 887 24.96 4.27 -33.98
CA PRO A 887 23.61 4.74 -33.69
C PRO A 887 22.58 4.28 -34.73
N GLU A 888 22.98 4.04 -35.98
CA GLU A 888 22.07 3.53 -37.02
C GLU A 888 21.59 2.11 -36.74
N LEU A 889 22.51 1.22 -36.38
CA LEU A 889 22.20 -0.17 -36.07
C LEU A 889 21.50 -0.27 -34.72
N ALA A 890 21.89 0.58 -33.75
CA ALA A 890 21.19 0.69 -32.48
C ALA A 890 19.73 1.15 -32.65
N ALA A 891 19.44 2.06 -33.59
CA ALA A 891 18.06 2.47 -33.90
C ALA A 891 17.22 1.33 -34.50
N GLU A 892 17.83 0.45 -35.30
CA GLU A 892 17.16 -0.74 -35.84
C GLU A 892 16.82 -1.74 -34.72
N ILE A 893 17.78 -2.01 -33.83
CA ILE A 893 17.56 -2.83 -32.63
C ILE A 893 16.48 -2.22 -31.73
N ALA A 894 16.48 -0.89 -31.60
CA ALA A 894 15.54 -0.17 -30.76
C ALA A 894 14.09 -0.33 -31.23
N VAL A 895 13.80 -0.40 -32.53
CA VAL A 895 12.43 -0.65 -33.02
C VAL A 895 11.92 -1.98 -32.49
N ASP A 896 12.67 -3.06 -32.72
CA ASP A 896 12.23 -4.41 -32.33
C ASP A 896 12.20 -4.60 -30.80
N PHE A 897 13.08 -3.92 -30.07
CA PHE A 897 13.14 -4.04 -28.61
C PHE A 897 12.09 -3.17 -27.89
N LEU A 898 11.83 -1.96 -28.40
CA LEU A 898 10.92 -1.00 -27.76
C LEU A 898 9.48 -1.10 -28.28
N ASP A 899 9.28 -1.61 -29.48
CA ASP A 899 7.95 -1.77 -30.10
C ASP A 899 7.81 -3.15 -30.78
N PRO A 900 7.96 -4.25 -30.02
CA PRO A 900 7.96 -5.61 -30.59
C PRO A 900 6.64 -5.96 -31.30
N ASP A 901 5.52 -5.42 -30.83
CA ASP A 901 4.18 -5.64 -31.37
C ASP A 901 3.77 -4.58 -32.42
N LYS A 902 4.65 -3.63 -32.74
CA LYS A 902 4.42 -2.50 -33.69
C LYS A 902 3.23 -1.61 -33.35
N ARG A 903 2.78 -1.60 -32.08
CA ARG A 903 1.66 -0.79 -31.60
C ARG A 903 2.05 0.67 -31.43
N LEU A 904 3.32 0.96 -31.14
CA LEU A 904 3.81 2.33 -31.02
C LEU A 904 4.10 2.94 -32.40
N GLY A 905 4.16 2.16 -33.48
CA GLY A 905 4.49 2.64 -34.81
C GLY A 905 5.87 3.30 -34.87
N LEU A 906 6.83 2.84 -34.07
CA LEU A 906 8.17 3.44 -34.05
C LEU A 906 8.89 3.15 -35.38
N LYS A 907 9.40 4.22 -36.00
CA LYS A 907 10.14 4.13 -37.27
C LYS A 907 11.63 4.30 -37.01
N VAL A 908 12.45 3.53 -37.73
CA VAL A 908 13.92 3.59 -37.67
C VAL A 908 14.47 5.02 -37.88
N PRO A 909 14.00 5.82 -38.86
CA PRO A 909 14.49 7.20 -39.06
C PRO A 909 14.29 8.10 -37.82
N LEU A 910 13.17 7.93 -37.12
CA LEU A 910 12.88 8.68 -35.89
C LEU A 910 13.89 8.33 -34.79
N LEU A 911 14.14 7.04 -34.55
CA LEU A 911 15.12 6.60 -33.55
C LEU A 911 16.56 6.97 -33.93
N LYS A 912 16.89 6.94 -35.23
CA LYS A 912 18.18 7.45 -35.73
C LYS A 912 18.37 8.93 -35.40
N ASN A 913 17.31 9.74 -35.49
CA ASN A 913 17.37 11.15 -35.09
C ASN A 913 17.59 11.30 -33.58
N VAL A 914 16.82 10.57 -32.76
CA VAL A 914 16.93 10.58 -31.29
C VAL A 914 18.34 10.21 -30.82
N LEU A 915 18.92 9.13 -31.34
CA LEU A 915 20.25 8.65 -30.89
C LEU A 915 21.41 9.53 -31.37
N LYS A 916 21.21 10.34 -32.41
CA LYS A 916 22.23 11.26 -32.93
C LYS A 916 22.15 12.66 -32.31
N GLU A 917 21.13 12.92 -31.50
CA GLU A 917 20.89 14.24 -30.92
C GLU A 917 22.02 14.62 -29.95
N LYS A 918 22.62 15.80 -30.13
CA LYS A 918 23.85 16.16 -29.42
C LYS A 918 23.62 16.30 -27.91
N GLN A 919 22.51 16.94 -27.54
CA GLN A 919 22.05 17.10 -26.15
C GLN A 919 21.09 15.99 -25.71
N GLY A 920 20.88 14.98 -26.56
CA GLY A 920 20.02 13.84 -26.29
C GLY A 920 20.69 12.78 -25.42
N ILE A 921 20.15 11.56 -25.48
CA ILE A 921 20.59 10.41 -24.68
C ILE A 921 22.07 10.10 -24.88
N LYS A 922 22.78 9.80 -23.79
CA LYS A 922 24.19 9.38 -23.78
C LYS A 922 24.32 8.03 -23.09
N ALA A 923 24.90 7.06 -23.79
CA ALA A 923 25.12 5.70 -23.28
C ALA A 923 26.61 5.31 -23.19
N GLY A 924 27.53 6.17 -23.63
CA GLY A 924 28.97 5.88 -23.66
C GLY A 924 29.65 5.84 -22.29
N ASP A 925 29.16 6.66 -21.35
CA ASP A 925 29.62 6.70 -19.96
C ASP A 925 28.46 6.44 -18.99
N LEU A 926 28.44 5.25 -18.41
CA LEU A 926 27.42 4.76 -17.50
C LEU A 926 27.90 4.78 -16.03
N TYR A 927 29.06 5.38 -15.76
CA TYR A 927 29.62 5.44 -14.42
C TYR A 927 28.78 6.36 -13.51
N PRO A 928 28.30 5.88 -12.34
CA PRO A 928 27.54 6.71 -11.42
C PRO A 928 28.45 7.57 -10.54
N LEU A 929 28.18 8.88 -10.46
CA LEU A 929 28.84 9.83 -9.56
C LEU A 929 27.88 10.20 -8.43
N ILE A 930 28.31 10.05 -7.17
CA ILE A 930 27.47 10.27 -5.99
C ILE A 930 26.97 11.73 -5.94
N GLU A 931 27.82 12.66 -6.35
CA GLU A 931 27.56 14.11 -6.37
C GLU A 931 26.32 14.45 -7.21
N ASP A 932 26.10 13.75 -8.33
CA ASP A 932 24.93 13.97 -9.18
C ASP A 932 23.63 13.54 -8.48
N PHE A 933 23.68 12.50 -7.65
CA PHE A 933 22.53 12.03 -6.87
C PHE A 933 22.29 12.89 -5.62
N GLU A 934 23.34 13.52 -5.07
CA GLU A 934 23.19 14.52 -4.01
C GLU A 934 22.39 15.73 -4.49
N ILE A 935 22.72 16.26 -5.67
CA ILE A 935 21.97 17.36 -6.31
C ILE A 935 20.50 16.95 -6.51
N MET A 936 20.26 15.72 -7.00
CA MET A 936 18.92 15.21 -7.25
C MET A 936 18.10 15.10 -5.95
N GLN A 937 18.63 14.43 -4.92
CA GLN A 937 17.88 14.22 -3.68
C GLN A 937 17.66 15.52 -2.90
N ASP A 938 18.64 16.43 -2.90
CA ASP A 938 18.51 17.72 -2.23
C ASP A 938 17.36 18.53 -2.84
N TYR A 939 17.31 18.61 -4.17
CA TYR A 939 16.24 19.34 -4.84
C TYR A 939 14.88 18.67 -4.62
N MET A 940 14.79 17.35 -4.80
CA MET A 940 13.51 16.64 -4.65
C MET A 940 12.96 16.75 -3.21
N VAL A 941 13.80 16.56 -2.19
CA VAL A 941 13.36 16.59 -0.79
C VAL A 941 13.14 18.03 -0.31
N ASN A 942 14.13 18.92 -0.51
CA ASN A 942 14.12 20.24 0.13
C ASN A 942 13.38 21.32 -0.69
N LYS A 943 13.28 21.18 -2.02
CA LYS A 943 12.56 22.15 -2.87
C LYS A 943 11.17 21.66 -3.27
N MET A 944 11.05 20.40 -3.67
CA MET A 944 9.78 19.87 -4.14
C MET A 944 8.96 19.20 -3.03
N GLY A 945 9.57 18.87 -1.88
CA GLY A 945 8.89 18.17 -0.79
C GLY A 945 8.48 16.73 -1.15
N VAL A 946 9.19 16.10 -2.09
CA VAL A 946 8.93 14.73 -2.56
C VAL A 946 10.13 13.82 -2.25
N SER A 947 9.87 12.53 -1.99
CA SER A 947 10.88 11.53 -1.58
C SER A 947 11.41 11.73 -0.14
N SER A 948 12.37 10.88 0.25
CA SER A 948 13.08 10.91 1.53
C SER A 948 14.60 10.92 1.31
N MET A 949 15.35 11.51 2.24
CA MET A 949 16.82 11.47 2.22
C MET A 949 17.34 10.05 2.50
N ILE A 950 18.33 9.60 1.72
CA ILE A 950 18.98 8.29 1.90
C ILE A 950 20.50 8.40 2.00
N ASN A 951 21.13 7.34 2.51
CA ASN A 951 22.59 7.23 2.49
C ASN A 951 23.06 6.72 1.11
N LEU A 952 23.48 7.65 0.24
CA LEU A 952 23.91 7.35 -1.13
C LEU A 952 25.14 6.43 -1.20
N GLU A 953 26.11 6.59 -0.29
CA GLU A 953 27.29 5.72 -0.18
C GLU A 953 26.92 4.26 0.08
N LYS A 954 25.85 4.01 0.86
CA LYS A 954 25.34 2.65 1.09
C LYS A 954 24.49 2.14 -0.06
N PHE A 955 23.78 3.01 -0.76
CA PHE A 955 22.88 2.64 -1.85
C PHE A 955 23.62 2.35 -3.17
N ILE A 956 24.65 3.15 -3.48
CA ILE A 956 25.39 3.11 -4.75
C ILE A 956 26.63 2.21 -4.60
N ASP A 957 26.59 1.03 -5.22
CA ASP A 957 27.71 0.08 -5.21
C ASP A 957 28.63 0.30 -6.42
N THR A 958 29.60 1.21 -6.24
CA THR A 958 30.56 1.57 -7.31
C THR A 958 31.56 0.47 -7.68
N ARG A 959 31.63 -0.66 -6.95
CA ARG A 959 32.64 -1.70 -7.18
C ARG A 959 32.52 -2.29 -8.59
N PHE A 960 31.29 -2.53 -9.04
CA PHE A 960 31.02 -3.09 -10.36
C PHE A 960 31.36 -2.12 -11.49
N ALA A 961 30.93 -0.85 -11.37
CA ALA A 961 31.27 0.19 -12.33
C ALA A 961 32.79 0.42 -12.41
N LYS A 962 33.49 0.51 -11.26
CA LYS A 962 34.96 0.65 -11.21
C LYS A 962 35.69 -0.49 -11.95
N ALA A 963 35.22 -1.72 -11.78
CA ALA A 963 35.80 -2.86 -12.50
C ALA A 963 35.59 -2.77 -14.01
N ALA A 964 34.39 -2.40 -14.47
CA ALA A 964 34.07 -2.29 -15.89
C ALA A 964 34.84 -1.17 -16.62
N TYR A 965 35.35 -0.16 -15.90
CA TYR A 965 36.11 0.97 -16.45
C TYR A 965 37.63 0.92 -16.18
N LYS A 966 38.13 -0.12 -15.49
CA LYS A 966 39.51 -0.21 -15.00
C LYS A 966 40.61 0.03 -16.05
N ASP A 967 40.40 -0.41 -17.29
CA ASP A 967 41.38 -0.29 -18.39
C ASP A 967 41.15 0.94 -19.28
N ARG A 968 40.35 1.91 -18.83
CA ARG A 968 39.97 3.10 -19.62
C ARG A 968 40.50 4.36 -18.95
N ILE A 969 41.32 5.13 -19.66
CA ILE A 969 41.72 6.48 -19.23
C ILE A 969 40.52 7.41 -19.49
N MET A 970 39.58 7.47 -18.55
CA MET A 970 38.46 8.40 -18.58
C MET A 970 38.45 9.22 -17.29
N SER A 971 38.52 10.55 -17.41
CA SER A 971 38.16 11.43 -16.31
C SER A 971 36.64 11.53 -16.28
N HIS A 972 35.97 10.80 -15.39
CA HIS A 972 34.55 10.99 -15.15
C HIS A 972 34.35 12.40 -14.58
N LYS A 973 33.55 13.23 -15.26
CA LYS A 973 33.26 14.59 -14.82
C LYS A 973 31.87 14.63 -14.21
N PRO A 974 31.67 15.37 -13.11
CA PRO A 974 30.33 15.66 -12.61
C PRO A 974 29.45 16.27 -13.70
N SER A 975 28.17 15.93 -13.65
CA SER A 975 27.16 16.53 -14.52
C SER A 975 27.09 18.04 -14.27
N ASN A 976 26.69 18.81 -15.29
CA ASN A 976 26.72 20.28 -15.21
C ASN A 976 25.31 20.87 -15.27
N LEU A 977 24.85 21.39 -14.14
CA LEU A 977 23.52 22.00 -14.00
C LEU A 977 23.57 23.47 -14.49
N HIS A 978 23.01 23.69 -15.67
CA HIS A 978 23.05 24.95 -16.44
C HIS A 978 21.74 25.76 -16.36
N VAL A 979 21.11 25.81 -15.18
CA VAL A 979 19.83 26.52 -15.01
C VAL A 979 20.06 28.02 -14.77
N THR A 980 20.58 28.70 -15.79
CA THR A 980 20.84 30.16 -15.78
C THR A 980 19.74 30.94 -16.51
N THR A 981 19.61 32.23 -16.21
CA THR A 981 18.64 33.12 -16.87
C THR A 981 18.83 33.15 -18.39
N ASP A 982 20.08 33.12 -18.88
CA ASP A 982 20.38 33.13 -20.31
C ASP A 982 19.92 31.85 -21.01
N VAL A 983 20.14 30.68 -20.39
CA VAL A 983 19.69 29.39 -20.93
C VAL A 983 18.17 29.35 -21.01
N ILE A 984 17.48 29.76 -19.94
CA ILE A 984 16.01 29.81 -19.89
C ILE A 984 15.46 30.79 -20.92
N THR A 985 16.07 31.96 -21.07
CA THR A 985 15.68 32.97 -22.07
C THR A 985 15.80 32.39 -23.48
N ASN A 986 16.95 31.77 -23.82
CA ASN A 986 17.14 31.12 -25.12
C ASN A 986 16.13 30.01 -25.39
N ILE A 987 15.80 29.21 -24.37
CA ILE A 987 14.78 28.17 -24.47
C ILE A 987 13.40 28.79 -24.76
N LEU A 988 13.03 29.87 -24.07
CA LEU A 988 11.73 30.52 -24.25
C LEU A 988 11.53 31.11 -25.66
N HIS A 989 12.57 31.70 -26.24
CA HIS A 989 12.52 32.26 -27.60
C HIS A 989 12.59 31.20 -28.72
N ARG A 990 12.70 29.91 -28.39
CA ARG A 990 12.69 28.82 -29.38
C ARG A 990 11.30 28.68 -29.99
N GLY A 991 11.22 28.81 -31.33
CA GLY A 991 9.96 28.73 -32.08
C GLY A 991 9.66 29.95 -32.98
N PHE A 992 10.45 31.02 -32.92
CA PHE A 992 10.32 32.18 -33.82
C PHE A 992 11.13 32.08 -35.13
N ASN A 993 12.05 31.10 -35.23
CA ASN A 993 12.80 30.83 -36.46
C ASN A 993 12.29 29.52 -37.09
N GLU A 994 11.62 29.64 -38.24
CA GLU A 994 10.89 28.56 -38.93
C GLU A 994 11.77 27.38 -39.41
N ASP A 995 13.09 27.54 -39.50
CA ASP A 995 13.97 26.58 -40.19
C ASP A 995 14.27 25.28 -39.41
N THR A 996 14.19 25.28 -38.08
CA THR A 996 14.57 24.09 -37.27
C THR A 996 13.41 23.17 -36.89
N VAL A 997 12.16 23.63 -36.98
CA VAL A 997 10.96 22.86 -36.60
C VAL A 997 10.52 21.90 -37.73
N SER A 998 10.87 22.22 -38.99
CA SER A 998 10.37 21.51 -40.17
C SER A 998 10.87 20.08 -40.35
N SER A 999 12.06 19.70 -39.86
CA SER A 999 12.66 18.39 -40.18
C SER A 999 12.16 17.25 -39.29
N LYS A 1000 11.98 17.48 -37.98
CA LYS A 1000 11.47 16.44 -37.06
C LYS A 1000 9.99 16.12 -37.32
N ALA A 1001 9.19 17.10 -37.77
CA ALA A 1001 7.77 16.93 -38.10
C ALA A 1001 7.52 15.94 -39.25
N MET A 1002 8.49 15.74 -40.16
CA MET A 1002 8.33 14.86 -41.33
C MET A 1002 8.79 13.41 -41.09
N LEU A 1003 9.44 13.12 -39.95
CA LEU A 1003 10.04 11.81 -39.68
C LEU A 1003 9.02 10.66 -39.62
N ASN A 1004 7.79 10.91 -39.17
CA ASN A 1004 6.73 9.89 -39.12
C ASN A 1004 6.06 9.65 -40.48
N LYS A 1005 6.21 10.57 -41.42
CA LYS A 1005 5.65 10.47 -42.77
C LYS A 1005 6.63 9.81 -43.76
N GLU A 1006 7.88 9.60 -43.35
CA GLU A 1006 8.82 8.78 -44.09
C GLU A 1006 8.38 7.32 -44.09
N GLY A 1007 8.39 6.67 -45.26
CA GLY A 1007 7.92 5.30 -45.36
C GLY A 1007 7.68 4.83 -46.80
N LYS A 1008 7.03 3.67 -46.89
CA LYS A 1008 6.60 3.08 -48.16
C LYS A 1008 5.10 3.30 -48.36
N TYR A 1009 4.71 3.78 -49.53
CA TYR A 1009 3.33 4.11 -49.87
C TYR A 1009 2.90 3.35 -51.12
N LEU A 1010 1.72 2.70 -51.07
CA LEU A 1010 1.05 2.20 -52.27
C LEU A 1010 0.32 3.35 -52.93
N THR A 1011 0.60 3.59 -54.20
CA THR A 1011 -0.03 4.66 -54.97
C THR A 1011 -1.15 4.16 -55.87
N PHE A 1012 -2.19 4.96 -56.06
CA PHE A 1012 -3.34 4.65 -56.91
C PHE A 1012 -3.96 5.92 -57.50
N LYS A 1013 -4.89 5.75 -58.46
CA LYS A 1013 -5.60 6.84 -59.12
C LYS A 1013 -7.08 6.88 -58.77
N LEU A 1014 -7.60 8.10 -58.68
CA LEU A 1014 -9.02 8.44 -58.82
C LEU A 1014 -9.11 9.59 -59.82
N GLY A 1015 -9.64 9.34 -61.02
CA GLY A 1015 -9.57 10.28 -62.13
C GLY A 1015 -8.13 10.61 -62.50
N ASP A 1016 -7.82 11.91 -62.57
CA ASP A 1016 -6.48 12.41 -62.94
C ASP A 1016 -5.53 12.59 -61.74
N GLN A 1017 -5.99 12.31 -60.52
CA GLN A 1017 -5.23 12.53 -59.28
C GLN A 1017 -4.58 11.25 -58.79
N GLU A 1018 -3.34 11.37 -58.31
CA GLU A 1018 -2.57 10.27 -57.70
C GLU A 1018 -2.56 10.41 -56.17
N TYR A 1019 -3.01 9.35 -55.52
CA TYR A 1019 -3.10 9.22 -54.08
C TYR A 1019 -2.14 8.16 -53.57
N GLY A 1020 -1.71 8.26 -52.31
CA GLY A 1020 -0.85 7.30 -51.64
C GLY A 1020 -1.40 6.89 -50.27
N ILE A 1021 -1.42 5.58 -50.00
CA ILE A 1021 -1.76 5.02 -48.68
C ILE A 1021 -0.51 4.32 -48.12
N ASP A 1022 -0.24 4.47 -46.82
CA ASP A 1022 0.88 3.79 -46.15
C ASP A 1022 0.74 2.27 -46.36
N ILE A 1023 1.82 1.62 -46.82
CA ILE A 1023 1.81 0.19 -47.10
C ILE A 1023 1.46 -0.65 -45.87
N LEU A 1024 1.73 -0.13 -44.67
CA LEU A 1024 1.41 -0.83 -43.42
C LEU A 1024 -0.09 -0.91 -43.14
N LYS A 1025 -0.92 -0.09 -43.81
CA LYS A 1025 -2.38 -0.11 -43.70
C LYS A 1025 -3.06 -1.07 -44.70
N ILE A 1026 -2.27 -1.67 -45.59
CA ILE A 1026 -2.79 -2.48 -46.70
C ILE A 1026 -2.53 -3.95 -46.42
N LYS A 1027 -3.61 -4.73 -46.39
CA LYS A 1027 -3.55 -6.18 -46.20
C LYS A 1027 -3.31 -6.90 -47.51
N GLU A 1028 -4.12 -6.60 -48.52
CA GLU A 1028 -3.97 -7.14 -49.87
C GLU A 1028 -4.68 -6.29 -50.92
N ILE A 1029 -4.32 -6.48 -52.18
CA ILE A 1029 -4.98 -5.85 -53.33
C ILE A 1029 -5.63 -6.99 -54.12
N ILE A 1030 -6.93 -6.85 -54.39
CA ILE A 1030 -7.69 -7.84 -55.15
C ILE A 1030 -8.36 -7.18 -56.36
N GLY A 1031 -8.57 -7.96 -57.42
CA GLY A 1031 -9.39 -7.53 -58.55
C GLY A 1031 -10.85 -7.38 -58.15
N MET A 1032 -11.66 -6.77 -59.03
CA MET A 1032 -13.09 -6.66 -58.79
C MET A 1032 -13.74 -8.04 -58.61
N MET A 1033 -14.53 -8.16 -57.55
CA MET A 1033 -15.34 -9.34 -57.25
C MET A 1033 -16.83 -8.95 -57.21
N PRO A 1034 -17.76 -9.90 -57.36
CA PRO A 1034 -19.18 -9.61 -57.22
C PRO A 1034 -19.49 -9.03 -55.83
N ILE A 1035 -19.93 -7.77 -55.78
CA ILE A 1035 -20.35 -7.09 -54.56
C ILE A 1035 -21.84 -7.36 -54.35
N ARG A 1036 -22.21 -7.87 -53.18
CA ARG A 1036 -23.62 -8.03 -52.80
C ARG A 1036 -24.10 -6.74 -52.15
N SER A 1037 -25.04 -6.07 -52.82
CA SER A 1037 -25.62 -4.83 -52.32
C SER A 1037 -26.37 -5.05 -51.02
N ILE A 1038 -26.39 -4.00 -50.21
CA ILE A 1038 -27.01 -3.97 -48.89
C ILE A 1038 -28.20 -2.99 -48.93
N PRO A 1039 -29.36 -3.33 -48.36
CA PRO A 1039 -30.49 -2.41 -48.29
C PRO A 1039 -30.21 -1.21 -47.38
N CYS A 1040 -30.69 -0.02 -47.79
CA CYS A 1040 -30.66 1.21 -46.99
C CYS A 1040 -29.26 1.72 -46.61
N SER A 1041 -28.23 1.47 -47.43
CA SER A 1041 -26.89 2.02 -47.21
C SER A 1041 -26.64 3.33 -47.97
N ALA A 1042 -25.72 4.15 -47.47
CA ALA A 1042 -25.21 5.31 -48.21
C ALA A 1042 -24.69 4.96 -49.61
N ASN A 1043 -24.79 5.89 -50.56
CA ASN A 1043 -24.46 5.65 -51.99
C ASN A 1043 -23.01 5.21 -52.25
N PHE A 1044 -22.07 5.60 -51.36
CA PHE A 1044 -20.67 5.20 -51.46
C PHE A 1044 -20.41 3.78 -50.92
N ILE A 1045 -21.34 3.19 -50.16
CA ILE A 1045 -21.28 1.81 -49.68
C ILE A 1045 -21.86 0.92 -50.78
N LYS A 1046 -20.99 0.17 -51.47
CA LYS A 1046 -21.40 -0.69 -52.59
C LYS A 1046 -21.98 -2.02 -52.14
N GLY A 1047 -21.67 -2.43 -50.92
CA GLY A 1047 -22.15 -3.67 -50.32
C GLY A 1047 -21.00 -4.47 -49.71
N VAL A 1048 -21.12 -5.80 -49.71
CA VAL A 1048 -20.11 -6.71 -49.15
C VAL A 1048 -19.59 -7.70 -50.18
N ILE A 1049 -18.32 -8.09 -50.03
CA ILE A 1049 -17.70 -9.20 -50.75
C ILE A 1049 -17.39 -10.33 -49.76
N ASN A 1050 -17.33 -11.56 -50.26
CA ASN A 1050 -16.77 -12.68 -49.51
C ASN A 1050 -15.33 -12.93 -49.97
N LEU A 1051 -14.37 -12.68 -49.08
CA LEU A 1051 -12.95 -12.92 -49.30
C LEU A 1051 -12.43 -13.95 -48.29
N ARG A 1052 -12.18 -15.17 -48.78
CA ARG A 1052 -11.67 -16.30 -47.97
C ARG A 1052 -12.50 -16.53 -46.70
N ASP A 1053 -13.81 -16.68 -46.88
CA ASP A 1053 -14.79 -16.90 -45.80
C ASP A 1053 -14.96 -15.72 -44.83
N ASN A 1054 -14.39 -14.55 -45.15
CA ASN A 1054 -14.63 -13.30 -44.43
C ASN A 1054 -15.50 -12.37 -45.26
N VAL A 1055 -16.52 -11.80 -44.62
CA VAL A 1055 -17.37 -10.76 -45.21
C VAL A 1055 -16.65 -9.43 -45.07
N ILE A 1056 -16.33 -8.79 -46.18
CA ILE A 1056 -15.62 -7.51 -46.22
C ILE A 1056 -16.55 -6.45 -46.84
N PRO A 1057 -16.89 -5.36 -46.12
CA PRO A 1057 -17.60 -4.23 -46.70
C PRO A 1057 -16.74 -3.55 -47.77
N VAL A 1058 -17.38 -3.09 -48.85
CA VAL A 1058 -16.72 -2.40 -49.97
C VAL A 1058 -17.29 -1.01 -50.14
N ILE A 1059 -16.41 -0.01 -50.07
CA ILE A 1059 -16.71 1.40 -50.32
C ILE A 1059 -16.10 1.83 -51.64
N ASP A 1060 -16.85 2.60 -52.43
CA ASP A 1060 -16.33 3.28 -53.60
C ASP A 1060 -15.72 4.62 -53.20
N LEU A 1061 -14.39 4.73 -53.33
CA LEU A 1061 -13.66 5.89 -52.84
C LEU A 1061 -13.93 7.14 -53.69
N ARG A 1062 -14.29 6.99 -54.98
CA ARG A 1062 -14.72 8.12 -55.82
C ARG A 1062 -15.98 8.75 -55.23
N LEU A 1063 -16.97 7.92 -54.93
CA LEU A 1063 -18.25 8.38 -54.38
C LEU A 1063 -18.08 8.97 -52.98
N LYS A 1064 -17.19 8.40 -52.16
CA LYS A 1064 -16.87 8.97 -50.83
C LYS A 1064 -16.22 10.36 -50.94
N PHE A 1065 -15.41 10.61 -51.97
CA PHE A 1065 -14.80 11.93 -52.23
C PHE A 1065 -15.70 12.86 -53.06
N GLY A 1066 -16.98 12.50 -53.27
CA GLY A 1066 -17.94 13.31 -54.02
C GLY A 1066 -17.67 13.40 -55.53
N MET A 1067 -16.88 12.47 -56.07
CA MET A 1067 -16.61 12.36 -57.51
C MET A 1067 -17.75 11.59 -58.22
N GLU A 1068 -17.89 11.80 -59.53
CA GLU A 1068 -18.87 11.05 -60.34
C GLU A 1068 -18.59 9.55 -60.37
N GLU A 1069 -19.65 8.75 -60.27
CA GLU A 1069 -19.60 7.29 -60.43
C GLU A 1069 -19.17 6.90 -61.85
N ILE A 1070 -18.29 5.90 -61.95
CA ILE A 1070 -17.86 5.32 -63.22
C ILE A 1070 -18.09 3.82 -63.22
N ALA A 1071 -18.26 3.24 -64.40
CA ALA A 1071 -18.33 1.78 -64.53
C ALA A 1071 -16.98 1.14 -64.16
N TYR A 1072 -17.03 0.09 -63.36
CA TYR A 1072 -15.83 -0.68 -63.01
C TYR A 1072 -15.23 -1.36 -64.24
N THR A 1073 -13.92 -1.28 -64.36
CA THR A 1073 -13.13 -1.82 -65.47
C THR A 1073 -12.17 -2.90 -64.96
N ASP A 1074 -11.50 -3.60 -65.86
CA ASP A 1074 -10.46 -4.58 -65.52
C ASP A 1074 -9.27 -3.95 -64.77
N ARG A 1075 -9.14 -2.61 -64.78
CA ARG A 1075 -8.12 -1.87 -64.02
C ARG A 1075 -8.57 -1.46 -62.62
N THR A 1076 -9.88 -1.47 -62.37
CA THR A 1076 -10.44 -1.18 -61.06
C THR A 1076 -10.06 -2.30 -60.10
N CYS A 1077 -9.59 -1.94 -58.92
CA CYS A 1077 -9.19 -2.91 -57.89
C CYS A 1077 -9.81 -2.53 -56.56
N ILE A 1078 -9.98 -3.53 -55.70
CA ILE A 1078 -10.35 -3.34 -54.30
C ILE A 1078 -9.06 -3.45 -53.49
N ILE A 1079 -8.68 -2.36 -52.81
CA ILE A 1079 -7.60 -2.39 -51.82
C ILE A 1079 -8.24 -2.80 -50.50
N VAL A 1080 -7.82 -3.93 -49.95
CA VAL A 1080 -8.27 -4.39 -48.64
C VAL A 1080 -7.38 -3.73 -47.60
N LEU A 1081 -7.98 -2.81 -46.85
CA LEU A 1081 -7.36 -2.07 -45.78
C LEU A 1081 -7.57 -2.79 -44.46
N GLU A 1082 -6.61 -2.59 -43.57
CA GLU A 1082 -6.73 -2.95 -42.17
C GLU A 1082 -6.89 -1.66 -41.35
N LEU A 1083 -8.09 -1.45 -40.82
CA LEU A 1083 -8.44 -0.29 -40.01
C LEU A 1083 -8.52 -0.71 -38.53
N ASP A 1084 -8.00 0.15 -37.66
CA ASP A 1084 -8.07 -0.07 -36.21
C ASP A 1084 -9.33 0.61 -35.67
N ASN A 1085 -10.30 -0.18 -35.22
CA ASN A 1085 -11.53 0.31 -34.60
C ASN A 1085 -11.62 -0.20 -33.15
N ASN A 1086 -11.32 0.69 -32.19
CA ASN A 1086 -11.44 0.43 -30.75
C ASN A 1086 -10.81 -0.90 -30.28
N GLY A 1087 -9.68 -1.31 -30.89
CA GLY A 1087 -8.95 -2.53 -30.54
C GLY A 1087 -9.36 -3.78 -31.34
N ASN A 1088 -10.31 -3.66 -32.27
CA ASN A 1088 -10.62 -4.68 -33.26
C ASN A 1088 -10.13 -4.24 -34.65
N SER A 1089 -9.43 -5.15 -35.32
CA SER A 1089 -9.02 -4.98 -36.71
C SER A 1089 -10.22 -5.24 -37.63
N VAL A 1090 -10.68 -4.19 -38.32
CA VAL A 1090 -11.77 -4.27 -39.30
C VAL A 1090 -11.16 -4.24 -40.70
N HIS A 1091 -11.53 -5.21 -41.53
CA HIS A 1091 -11.14 -5.19 -42.94
C HIS A 1091 -12.17 -4.39 -43.74
N LEU A 1092 -11.67 -3.41 -44.49
CA LEU A 1092 -12.49 -2.60 -45.39
C LEU A 1092 -11.92 -2.70 -46.80
N GLY A 1093 -12.76 -3.03 -47.78
CA GLY A 1093 -12.40 -2.92 -49.19
C GLY A 1093 -12.68 -1.51 -49.70
N ILE A 1094 -11.68 -0.87 -50.32
CA ILE A 1094 -11.89 0.39 -51.05
C ILE A 1094 -11.72 0.14 -52.56
N ALA A 1095 -12.75 0.45 -53.33
CA ALA A 1095 -12.67 0.41 -54.78
C ALA A 1095 -12.00 1.69 -55.30
N VAL A 1096 -10.95 1.53 -56.10
CA VAL A 1096 -10.17 2.61 -56.71
C VAL A 1096 -10.01 2.38 -58.21
N ASP A 1097 -9.78 3.44 -58.99
CA ASP A 1097 -9.78 3.36 -60.46
C ASP A 1097 -8.65 2.48 -60.98
N THR A 1098 -7.43 2.64 -60.43
CA THR A 1098 -6.24 1.88 -60.81
C THR A 1098 -5.17 1.97 -59.74
N VAL A 1099 -4.61 0.82 -59.32
CA VAL A 1099 -3.40 0.78 -58.48
C VAL A 1099 -2.16 0.96 -59.35
N LEU A 1100 -1.18 1.75 -58.87
CA LEU A 1100 0.06 2.08 -59.59
C LEU A 1100 1.25 1.26 -59.07
N GLU A 1101 2.07 1.84 -58.17
CA GLU A 1101 3.29 1.23 -57.66
C GLU A 1101 3.51 1.54 -56.17
N VAL A 1102 4.46 0.83 -55.54
CA VAL A 1102 4.92 1.12 -54.17
C VAL A 1102 6.14 2.02 -54.23
N LEU A 1103 6.07 3.18 -53.59
CA LEU A 1103 7.15 4.18 -53.54
C LEU A 1103 7.72 4.31 -52.14
N SER A 1104 9.04 4.50 -52.03
CA SER A 1104 9.70 4.87 -50.77
C SER A 1104 9.91 6.38 -50.78
N ILE A 1105 9.30 7.08 -49.84
CA ILE A 1105 9.27 8.55 -49.77
C ILE A 1105 10.01 8.98 -48.50
N LYS A 1106 11.03 9.83 -48.63
CA LYS A 1106 11.84 10.35 -47.52
C LYS A 1106 11.20 11.57 -46.87
N ALA A 1107 11.50 11.81 -45.59
CA ALA A 1107 11.01 13.00 -44.86
C ALA A 1107 11.33 14.33 -45.58
N SER A 1108 12.45 14.41 -46.30
CA SER A 1108 12.86 15.58 -47.08
C SER A 1108 12.03 15.83 -48.36
N GLU A 1109 11.28 14.82 -48.82
CA GLU A 1109 10.44 14.87 -50.04
C GLU A 1109 8.97 15.15 -49.68
N ILE A 1110 8.67 15.32 -48.40
CA ILE A 1110 7.34 15.49 -47.86
C ILE A 1110 7.17 16.91 -47.35
N GLU A 1111 6.08 17.54 -47.78
CA GLU A 1111 5.66 18.84 -47.28
C GLU A 1111 4.29 18.75 -46.62
N ASN A 1112 4.04 19.67 -45.68
CA ASN A 1112 2.72 19.80 -45.09
C ASN A 1112 1.70 20.26 -46.13
N THR A 1113 0.46 19.82 -45.94
CA THR A 1113 -0.69 20.26 -46.73
C THR A 1113 -0.83 21.79 -46.60
N PRO A 1114 -0.82 22.55 -47.72
CA PRO A 1114 -1.04 23.99 -47.71
C PRO A 1114 -2.39 24.36 -47.09
N TYR A 1115 -2.49 25.55 -46.50
CA TYR A 1115 -3.78 26.06 -46.02
C TYR A 1115 -4.64 26.52 -47.20
N PHE A 1116 -5.76 25.85 -47.44
CA PHE A 1116 -6.65 26.10 -48.59
C PHE A 1116 -7.91 26.94 -48.27
N GLY A 1117 -8.06 27.46 -47.04
CA GLY A 1117 -9.23 28.25 -46.61
C GLY A 1117 -10.37 27.41 -46.03
N SER A 1118 -11.47 28.07 -45.61
CA SER A 1118 -12.52 27.49 -44.74
C SER A 1118 -13.50 26.50 -45.41
N ASN A 1119 -13.31 26.15 -46.69
CA ASN A 1119 -14.27 25.33 -47.46
C ASN A 1119 -13.69 24.02 -48.01
N ILE A 1120 -12.44 23.66 -47.70
CA ILE A 1120 -11.83 22.40 -48.14
C ILE A 1120 -11.48 21.58 -46.90
N ASP A 1121 -12.00 20.36 -46.84
CA ASP A 1121 -11.70 19.45 -45.74
C ASP A 1121 -10.30 18.83 -45.91
N THR A 1122 -9.29 19.52 -45.41
CA THR A 1122 -7.89 19.09 -45.47
C THR A 1122 -7.56 17.96 -44.50
N ARG A 1123 -8.51 17.52 -43.66
CA ARG A 1123 -8.29 16.45 -42.68
C ARG A 1123 -7.99 15.10 -43.31
N LEU A 1124 -8.48 14.87 -44.53
CA LEU A 1124 -8.29 13.64 -45.30
C LEU A 1124 -6.85 13.46 -45.85
N ILE A 1125 -6.03 14.52 -45.80
CA ILE A 1125 -4.69 14.56 -46.41
C ILE A 1125 -3.61 14.52 -45.33
N LEU A 1126 -2.87 13.41 -45.30
CA LEU A 1126 -1.72 13.20 -44.43
C LEU A 1126 -0.56 14.16 -44.75
N ALA A 1127 -0.20 14.29 -46.04
CA ALA A 1127 0.81 15.22 -46.54
C ALA A 1127 0.88 15.24 -48.08
N ILE A 1128 1.70 16.15 -48.60
CA ILE A 1128 2.02 16.22 -50.02
C ILE A 1128 3.44 15.67 -50.24
N ALA A 1129 3.56 14.64 -51.07
CA ALA A 1129 4.86 14.15 -51.52
C ALA A 1129 5.25 14.84 -52.84
N LYS A 1130 6.35 15.60 -52.81
CA LYS A 1130 6.95 16.21 -54.00
C LYS A 1130 7.99 15.27 -54.58
N MET A 1131 7.65 14.67 -55.71
CA MET A 1131 8.55 13.78 -56.45
C MET A 1131 8.87 14.37 -57.82
N ASP A 1132 9.97 13.93 -58.42
CA ASP A 1132 10.40 14.36 -59.75
C ASP A 1132 9.33 14.16 -60.85
N LYS A 1133 8.38 13.23 -60.65
CA LYS A 1133 7.31 12.87 -61.59
C LYS A 1133 5.95 13.54 -61.29
N GLY A 1134 5.90 14.52 -60.38
CA GLY A 1134 4.67 15.23 -60.02
C GLY A 1134 4.29 15.09 -58.55
N ILE A 1135 3.15 15.69 -58.20
CA ILE A 1135 2.66 15.78 -56.82
C ILE A 1135 1.75 14.58 -56.52
N LYS A 1136 1.96 13.92 -55.37
CA LYS A 1136 1.10 12.86 -54.86
C LYS A 1136 0.47 13.29 -53.54
N ILE A 1137 -0.82 13.01 -53.38
CA ILE A 1137 -1.57 13.29 -52.16
C ILE A 1137 -1.49 12.05 -51.26
N LEU A 1138 -0.79 12.14 -50.15
CA LEU A 1138 -0.78 11.05 -49.17
C LEU A 1138 -2.06 11.17 -48.34
N LEU A 1139 -2.88 10.12 -48.32
CA LEU A 1139 -4.14 10.09 -47.60
C LEU A 1139 -3.94 9.60 -46.17
N ASP A 1140 -4.66 10.23 -45.24
CA ASP A 1140 -4.83 9.68 -43.90
C ASP A 1140 -6.05 8.77 -43.91
N ILE A 1141 -5.81 7.47 -44.03
CA ILE A 1141 -6.89 6.51 -44.25
C ILE A 1141 -7.79 6.34 -43.03
N ASP A 1142 -7.28 6.64 -41.84
CA ASP A 1142 -8.05 6.57 -40.60
C ASP A 1142 -9.03 7.76 -40.55
N GLU A 1143 -8.57 8.97 -40.87
CA GLU A 1143 -9.43 10.17 -40.97
C GLU A 1143 -10.44 10.09 -42.13
N VAL A 1144 -10.07 9.43 -43.25
CA VAL A 1144 -10.99 9.19 -44.37
C VAL A 1144 -12.20 8.34 -43.97
N PHE A 1145 -12.02 7.47 -42.97
CA PHE A 1145 -13.06 6.55 -42.50
C PHE A 1145 -13.40 6.76 -41.02
N GLU A 1146 -13.05 7.90 -40.42
CA GLU A 1146 -13.45 8.24 -39.04
C GLU A 1146 -14.98 8.38 -39.00
N TRP A 1147 -15.66 7.42 -38.36
CA TRP A 1147 -17.10 7.26 -38.47
C TRP A 1147 -17.84 8.26 -37.56
N ASP A 1148 -18.57 9.20 -38.16
CA ASP A 1148 -19.48 10.07 -37.40
C ASP A 1148 -20.65 9.24 -36.87
N THR A 1149 -21.09 9.52 -35.64
CA THR A 1149 -22.08 8.80 -34.81
C THR A 1149 -23.44 8.45 -35.45
N ARG A 1150 -23.69 8.83 -36.71
CA ARG A 1150 -24.87 8.45 -37.51
C ARG A 1150 -24.57 7.34 -38.54
N GLU A 1151 -23.33 7.19 -38.99
CA GLU A 1151 -22.91 6.18 -39.98
C GLU A 1151 -22.42 4.87 -39.30
N GLU A 1152 -21.94 4.95 -38.04
CA GLU A 1152 -21.60 3.77 -37.20
C GLU A 1152 -22.76 2.76 -37.12
N THR A 1153 -24.00 3.26 -37.05
CA THR A 1153 -25.19 2.40 -36.89
C THR A 1153 -25.49 1.56 -38.13
N GLU A 1154 -25.08 2.00 -39.32
CA GLU A 1154 -25.36 1.29 -40.57
C GLU A 1154 -24.33 0.17 -40.83
N ILE A 1155 -23.05 0.34 -40.46
CA ILE A 1155 -22.01 -0.68 -40.71
C ILE A 1155 -21.95 -1.72 -39.58
N ASP A 1156 -22.14 -1.34 -38.31
CA ASP A 1156 -22.21 -2.31 -37.22
C ASP A 1156 -23.43 -3.24 -37.35
N GLN A 1157 -24.52 -2.78 -37.98
CA GLN A 1157 -25.66 -3.62 -38.37
C GLN A 1157 -25.36 -4.59 -39.51
N LEU A 1158 -24.25 -4.40 -40.24
CA LEU A 1158 -23.85 -5.24 -41.37
C LEU A 1158 -22.75 -6.26 -41.01
N LEU A 1159 -22.06 -6.04 -39.90
CA LEU A 1159 -21.03 -6.92 -39.36
C LEU A 1159 -21.57 -7.88 -38.25
N LEU A 1160 -22.77 -7.63 -37.74
CA LEU A 1160 -23.60 -8.56 -36.95
C LEU A 1160 -24.47 -9.45 -37.85
#